data_AF-A0A3D1J898-F1
#
_entry.id   AF-A0A3D1J898-F1
#
_cell.length_a   1.000
_cell.length_b   1.000
_cell.length_c   1.000
_cell.angle_alpha   90.00
_cell.angle_beta   90.00
_cell.angle_gamma   90.00
#
_symmetry.space_group_name_H-M   'P 1'
#
loop_
_entity.id
_entity.type
_entity.pdbx_description
1 polymer ?
#
loop_
_entity_poly.entity_id
_entity_poly.type
_entity_poly.pdbx_seq_one_letter_code
_entity_poly.pdbx_strand_id
1 'polypeptide(L)'
;STLLSLNEMEAFEAEKEFTHCGLCENNCLLTVTLFSDGRKFITGNRCERGARIKIKKEDRKVNLVDEKYRRLFKYRSLRKKEAIHGEIGMPRVLNLYENYPLWHTFFTELGFRVTLSPRSNKDLYEKGIETIPSDTVCYPAKLAHGHIQSLIDQEIPLIFYPGIIFERKETLSAENHFNCPIVQSYPEVIRNNVDAIREGVVDYRCPFLNLADEGSMVKTLTTAFQDFHFSEEQVATALRHGFEELDQFKADIAAKGEDTLRMLMETNQKGIVLSGRPYHLDPEINHGIAEVITQEGFHVLTEDSIAHLGNVGNLRVVDQWVYHSRLYAAARVVAKNKQLELVQLNSFGCGIDAVTTDQVEEIMAQYGKLYTVLKIDEGANLGAIRIRLRSLKAAVNEREKMKFEPKKQFDEPAKITFTKDMRKQHTLLLPMLSPIHQSGLVDVALQASGYRVVCLPADDREAVNVGLRFVNNDACYPAIISIGQLVEALQSGTYDVDNTSVLMTQTGGGCRATNYIPLLRKALNDAGFPQVPVVSISMGNTGVESNPGFRFTYPMMKRVAVAFLYGDLFERLVYRTRPYEQVAGAVDQLHQDWIKKIEKNVRNGSFTLFNRQLKKIIQDFDTIPLTDARKPRVGVVGEILVKYAPTANNDIVRLLEAEGAEAVVPDIIGFMNYSLYNQVWRYEHLGMAKKSQMLASFMIAMIEKIQKPMDKTLRASQRFEGIDSIHQLADEASKIISIGNHTGEGWFLTGEMIELLKHDVNNIICLQPFGCLPNHVVGKGVMKELRHQYPKANIAAIDYDPGVSVVNQLNRIRLLMATANKAIVAESKV
;
A
#
# COMPACT_ATOMS: atom_id res chain seq x y z
N SER A 1 23.43 1.17 50.18
CA SER A 1 22.11 1.77 50.42
C SER A 1 22.31 2.90 51.41
N THR A 2 22.00 4.13 51.03
CA THR A 2 22.09 5.33 51.90
C THR A 2 20.69 5.93 51.98
N LEU A 3 19.95 5.52 53.00
CA LEU A 3 18.64 6.12 53.32
C LEU A 3 18.88 7.49 53.98
N LEU A 4 17.98 8.44 53.72
CA LEU A 4 18.01 9.76 54.37
C LEU A 4 17.73 9.61 55.87
N SER A 5 18.36 10.47 56.68
CA SER A 5 18.06 10.61 58.10
C SER A 5 16.71 11.30 58.33
N LEU A 6 16.16 11.20 59.55
CA LEU A 6 14.85 11.79 59.89
C LEU A 6 14.81 13.30 59.62
N ASN A 7 15.88 14.01 59.96
CA ASN A 7 16.00 15.46 59.75
C ASN A 7 16.10 15.81 58.26
N GLU A 8 16.80 14.99 57.46
CA GLU A 8 16.88 15.18 56.01
C GLU A 8 15.55 14.87 55.32
N MET A 9 14.73 13.97 55.87
CA MET A 9 13.36 13.73 55.41
C MET A 9 12.42 14.89 55.75
N GLU A 10 12.55 15.48 56.95
CA GLU A 10 11.75 16.65 57.34
C GLU A 10 12.10 17.90 56.52
N ALA A 11 13.37 18.05 56.11
CA ALA A 11 13.83 19.14 55.25
C ALA A 11 13.81 18.78 53.74
N PHE A 12 13.15 17.69 53.35
CA PHE A 12 13.08 17.28 51.95
C PHE A 12 12.07 18.13 51.19
N GLU A 13 12.58 19.02 50.33
CA GLU A 13 11.77 19.81 49.42
C GLU A 13 12.21 19.55 47.98
N ALA A 14 11.26 19.64 47.05
CA ALA A 14 11.52 19.48 45.62
C ALA A 14 10.81 20.58 44.83
N GLU A 15 11.60 21.40 44.12
CA GLU A 15 11.11 22.45 43.23
C GLU A 15 11.21 21.98 41.78
N LYS A 16 10.22 22.32 40.95
CA LYS A 16 10.19 21.95 39.53
C LYS A 16 10.32 23.20 38.65
N GLU A 17 11.35 23.23 37.83
CA GLU A 17 11.52 24.22 36.78
C GLU A 17 11.28 23.59 35.41
N PHE A 18 10.58 24.32 34.53
CA PHE A 18 10.39 23.93 33.13
C PHE A 18 11.30 24.80 32.26
N THR A 19 12.18 24.17 31.49
CA THR A 19 13.10 24.88 30.60
C THR A 19 13.27 24.13 29.29
N HIS A 20 13.66 24.83 28.23
CA HIS A 20 14.08 24.19 26.99
C HIS A 20 15.58 23.88 26.99
N CYS A 21 15.98 22.81 26.29
CA CYS A 21 17.35 22.32 26.22
C CYS A 21 18.30 23.27 25.46
N GLY A 22 17.88 23.79 24.30
CA GLY A 22 18.66 24.72 23.46
C GLY A 22 19.91 24.15 22.77
N LEU A 23 20.24 22.86 22.95
CA LEU A 23 21.51 22.29 22.47
C LEU A 23 21.50 21.75 21.02
N CYS A 24 20.31 21.58 20.45
CA CYS A 24 20.07 21.19 19.06
C CYS A 24 18.64 21.58 18.65
N GLU A 25 18.32 21.42 17.37
CA GLU A 25 17.01 21.78 16.80
C GLU A 25 15.82 21.07 17.46
N ASN A 26 16.01 19.90 18.09
CA ASN A 26 14.93 19.21 18.82
C ASN A 26 14.43 19.99 20.06
N ASN A 27 15.23 20.94 20.55
CA ASN A 27 14.94 21.86 21.66
C ASN A 27 14.05 21.30 22.78
N CYS A 28 14.39 20.12 23.31
CA CYS A 28 13.52 19.33 24.19
C CYS A 28 13.01 20.15 25.38
N LEU A 29 11.72 20.04 25.70
CA LEU A 29 11.14 20.57 26.93
C LEU A 29 11.59 19.70 28.11
N LEU A 30 12.35 20.30 29.02
CA LEU A 30 12.95 19.64 30.18
C LEU A 30 12.18 20.04 31.44
N THR A 31 11.90 19.05 32.28
CA THR A 31 11.50 19.28 33.68
C THR A 31 12.71 19.03 34.56
N VAL A 32 13.20 20.07 35.22
CA VAL A 32 14.33 20.03 36.14
C VAL A 32 13.76 20.05 37.55
N THR A 33 13.85 18.92 38.23
CA THR A 33 13.52 18.81 39.66
C THR A 33 14.78 19.11 40.47
N LEU A 34 14.79 20.20 41.23
CA LEU A 34 15.83 20.50 42.23
C LEU A 34 15.38 19.97 43.59
N PHE A 35 16.25 19.23 44.26
CA PHE A 35 16.05 18.78 45.63
C PHE A 35 16.75 19.74 46.61
N SER A 36 16.26 19.80 47.85
CA SER A 36 16.82 20.66 48.91
C SER A 36 18.30 20.40 49.23
N ASP A 37 18.83 19.22 48.88
CA ASP A 37 20.24 18.87 49.00
C ASP A 37 21.11 19.31 47.79
N GLY A 38 20.53 20.07 46.86
CA GLY A 38 21.20 20.58 45.67
C GLY A 38 21.29 19.59 44.50
N ARG A 39 20.83 18.33 44.66
CA ARG A 39 20.73 17.40 43.53
C ARG A 39 19.71 17.89 42.53
N LYS A 40 20.01 17.66 41.24
CA LYS A 40 19.11 17.99 40.14
C LYS A 40 18.77 16.72 39.37
N PHE A 41 17.48 16.51 39.11
CA PHE A 41 17.01 15.42 38.28
C PHE A 41 16.29 15.99 37.07
N ILE A 42 16.82 15.70 35.89
CA ILE A 42 16.30 16.24 34.62
C ILE A 42 15.52 15.13 33.92
N THR A 43 14.28 15.45 33.54
CA THR A 43 13.40 14.59 32.75
C THR A 43 12.89 15.33 31.52
N GLY A 44 12.37 14.60 30.52
CA GLY A 44 11.96 15.18 29.23
C GLY A 44 13.10 15.32 28.21
N ASN A 45 14.33 14.96 28.56
CA ASN A 45 15.46 14.93 27.64
C ASN A 45 15.42 13.72 26.69
N ARG A 46 15.82 13.92 25.43
CA ARG A 46 16.00 12.84 24.43
C ARG A 46 17.43 12.29 24.36
N CYS A 47 18.42 13.05 24.85
CA CYS A 47 19.85 12.70 24.83
C CYS A 47 20.54 13.05 26.16
N GLU A 48 21.76 12.57 26.35
CA GLU A 48 22.55 12.76 27.58
C GLU A 48 23.07 14.19 27.71
N ARG A 49 23.28 14.87 26.58
CA ARG A 49 23.52 16.32 26.54
C ARG A 49 22.36 17.09 27.18
N GLY A 50 21.12 16.71 26.87
CA GLY A 50 19.92 17.30 27.48
C GLY A 50 19.77 16.95 28.96
N ALA A 51 20.22 15.77 29.40
CA ALA A 51 20.32 15.42 30.82
C ALA A 51 21.52 16.07 31.54
N ARG A 52 22.36 16.83 30.83
CA ARG A 52 23.62 17.40 31.34
C ARG A 52 24.58 16.35 31.92
N ILE A 53 24.52 15.12 31.41
CA ILE A 53 25.40 14.01 31.79
C ILE A 53 26.64 14.06 30.90
N LYS A 54 27.83 14.21 31.50
CA LYS A 54 29.11 14.15 30.78
C LYS A 54 29.53 12.69 30.59
N ILE A 55 29.46 12.21 29.35
CA ILE A 55 30.00 10.89 28.96
C ILE A 55 31.43 11.07 28.46
N LYS A 56 32.36 10.25 28.96
CA LYS A 56 33.74 10.23 28.45
C LYS A 56 33.76 9.80 26.98
N LYS A 57 34.74 10.28 26.21
CA LYS A 57 34.80 9.99 24.77
C LYS A 57 34.88 8.47 24.48
N GLU A 58 35.57 7.72 25.33
CA GLU A 58 35.71 6.25 25.29
C GLU A 58 34.41 5.49 25.53
N ASP A 59 33.45 6.08 26.25
CA ASP A 59 32.16 5.44 26.58
C ASP A 59 31.06 5.77 25.55
N ARG A 60 31.37 6.61 24.54
CA ARG A 60 30.38 7.01 23.53
C ARG A 60 30.05 5.85 22.59
N LYS A 61 28.75 5.55 22.50
CA LYS A 61 28.24 4.55 21.58
C LYS A 61 28.16 5.10 20.15
N VAL A 62 28.41 4.21 19.20
CA VAL A 62 28.27 4.50 17.77
C VAL A 62 26.78 4.63 17.46
N ASN A 63 26.41 5.65 16.67
CA ASN A 63 25.05 5.87 16.21
C ASN A 63 25.05 6.08 14.70
N LEU A 64 24.94 4.98 13.94
CA LEU A 64 24.94 5.04 12.49
C LEU A 64 23.69 5.71 11.92
N VAL A 65 22.58 5.83 12.68
CA VAL A 65 21.39 6.59 12.25
C VAL A 65 21.74 8.08 12.13
N ASP A 66 22.32 8.69 13.15
CA ASP A 66 22.74 10.10 13.12
C ASP A 66 23.89 10.33 12.11
N GLU A 67 24.85 9.40 12.02
CA GLU A 67 25.92 9.51 11.01
C GLU A 67 25.41 9.41 9.57
N LYS A 68 24.47 8.49 9.30
CA LYS A 68 23.82 8.36 7.98
C LYS A 68 23.01 9.60 7.65
N TYR A 69 22.23 10.15 8.60
CA TYR A 69 21.46 11.39 8.39
C TYR A 69 22.36 12.55 7.97
N ARG A 70 23.48 12.74 8.65
CA ARG A 70 24.45 13.78 8.30
C ARG A 70 25.11 13.50 6.94
N ARG A 71 25.52 12.25 6.68
CA ARG A 71 26.13 11.86 5.40
C ARG A 71 25.19 12.07 4.22
N LEU A 72 23.89 11.83 4.43
CA LEU A 72 22.85 11.99 3.43
C LEU A 72 22.62 13.46 3.08
N PHE A 73 22.63 14.38 4.04
CA PHE A 73 22.32 15.80 3.79
C PHE A 73 23.52 16.76 3.85
N LYS A 74 24.77 16.27 3.83
CA LYS A 74 26.00 17.10 3.89
C LYS A 74 26.35 17.85 2.59
N TYR A 75 25.55 17.70 1.55
CA TYR A 75 25.86 18.24 0.22
C TYR A 75 25.78 19.77 0.21
N ARG A 76 26.69 20.39 -0.54
CA ARG A 76 26.78 21.85 -0.66
C ARG A 76 26.26 22.29 -2.01
N SER A 77 25.18 23.08 -2.00
CA SER A 77 24.59 23.65 -3.20
C SER A 77 25.49 24.70 -3.85
N LEU A 78 25.36 24.87 -5.18
CA LEU A 78 25.99 25.93 -5.95
C LEU A 78 25.70 27.32 -5.37
N ARG A 79 26.65 28.25 -5.45
CA ARG A 79 26.38 29.66 -5.10
C ARG A 79 25.36 30.23 -6.08
N LYS A 80 24.58 31.24 -5.68
CA LYS A 80 23.56 31.87 -6.55
C LYS A 80 24.12 32.31 -7.91
N LYS A 81 25.38 32.74 -7.97
CA LYS A 81 26.07 33.15 -9.21
C LYS A 81 26.50 31.99 -10.14
N GLU A 82 26.61 30.79 -9.60
CA GLU A 82 27.00 29.56 -10.32
C GLU A 82 25.76 28.78 -10.80
N ALA A 83 24.60 29.07 -10.22
CA ALA A 83 23.34 28.44 -10.52
C ALA A 83 22.66 29.07 -11.76
N ILE A 84 23.18 28.72 -12.93
CA ILE A 84 22.74 29.26 -14.23
C ILE A 84 21.25 29.00 -14.54
N HIS A 85 20.66 27.95 -13.95
CA HIS A 85 19.25 27.59 -14.14
C HIS A 85 18.38 27.91 -12.90
N GLY A 86 18.92 28.64 -11.93
CA GLY A 86 18.18 29.09 -10.74
C GLY A 86 18.15 28.06 -9.60
N GLU A 87 17.14 28.19 -8.74
CA GLU A 87 16.98 27.35 -7.55
C GLU A 87 15.93 26.26 -7.77
N ILE A 88 16.23 25.05 -7.27
CA ILE A 88 15.31 23.92 -7.29
C ILE A 88 15.12 23.35 -5.88
N GLY A 89 13.87 23.27 -5.44
CA GLY A 89 13.45 22.79 -4.14
C GLY A 89 13.35 21.27 -4.08
N MET A 90 13.88 20.68 -3.02
CA MET A 90 13.73 19.25 -2.71
C MET A 90 13.20 19.05 -1.29
N PRO A 91 12.03 18.42 -1.11
CA PRO A 91 11.48 18.17 0.22
C PRO A 91 12.19 17.00 0.92
N ARG A 92 12.50 17.09 2.21
CA ARG A 92 13.06 15.99 3.01
C ARG A 92 11.99 14.96 3.36
N VAL A 93 11.62 14.13 2.39
CA VAL A 93 10.45 13.23 2.49
C VAL A 93 10.74 11.84 1.90
N LEU A 94 10.07 10.81 2.42
CA LEU A 94 9.94 9.48 1.80
C LEU A 94 11.19 8.97 1.03
N ASN A 95 11.13 8.84 -0.29
CA ASN A 95 12.22 8.37 -1.17
C ASN A 95 13.45 9.28 -1.18
N LEU A 96 13.35 10.55 -0.80
CA LEU A 96 14.51 11.44 -0.73
C LEU A 96 15.41 11.09 0.48
N TYR A 97 14.93 10.31 1.45
CA TYR A 97 15.80 9.69 2.44
C TYR A 97 16.68 8.56 1.89
N GLU A 98 16.42 8.11 0.67
CA GLU A 98 17.20 7.09 -0.03
C GLU A 98 18.01 7.69 -1.19
N ASN A 99 17.35 8.50 -2.02
CA ASN A 99 17.85 8.88 -3.34
C ASN A 99 18.34 10.33 -3.41
N TYR A 100 18.40 11.08 -2.31
CA TYR A 100 18.88 12.48 -2.35
C TYR A 100 20.30 12.67 -2.89
N PRO A 101 21.30 11.80 -2.61
CA PRO A 101 22.63 11.85 -3.22
C PRO A 101 22.58 11.92 -4.75
N LEU A 102 21.74 11.09 -5.36
CA LEU A 102 21.49 11.07 -6.80
C LEU A 102 20.93 12.41 -7.27
N TRP A 103 19.85 12.89 -6.64
CA TRP A 103 19.17 14.10 -7.09
C TRP A 103 20.00 15.37 -6.87
N HIS A 104 20.67 15.51 -5.73
CA HIS A 104 21.53 16.67 -5.49
C HIS A 104 22.61 16.77 -6.57
N THR A 105 23.31 15.67 -6.85
CA THR A 105 24.39 15.63 -7.85
C THR A 105 23.84 15.86 -9.25
N PHE A 106 22.74 15.21 -9.63
CA PHE A 106 22.08 15.39 -10.92
C PHE A 106 21.74 16.86 -11.21
N PHE A 107 21.06 17.53 -10.29
CA PHE A 107 20.65 18.93 -10.51
C PHE A 107 21.80 19.92 -10.36
N THR A 108 22.81 19.60 -9.53
CA THR A 108 24.03 20.41 -9.45
C THR A 108 24.80 20.37 -10.77
N GLU A 109 24.94 19.19 -11.39
CA GLU A 109 25.58 19.02 -12.69
C GLU A 109 24.83 19.78 -13.80
N LEU A 110 23.49 19.76 -13.74
CA LEU A 110 22.64 20.55 -14.62
C LEU A 110 22.60 22.04 -14.26
N GLY A 111 23.44 22.54 -13.36
CA GLY A 111 23.58 23.98 -13.10
C GLY A 111 22.49 24.60 -12.22
N PHE A 112 21.75 23.81 -11.45
CA PHE A 112 20.81 24.31 -10.45
C PHE A 112 21.44 24.44 -9.07
N ARG A 113 20.95 25.41 -8.29
CA ARG A 113 21.15 25.45 -6.84
C ARG A 113 20.05 24.62 -6.16
N VAL A 114 20.44 23.48 -5.61
CA VAL A 114 19.53 22.60 -4.88
C VAL A 114 19.26 23.16 -3.47
N THR A 115 18.00 23.46 -3.17
CA THR A 115 17.55 23.95 -1.85
C THR A 115 16.69 22.88 -1.17
N LEU A 116 17.11 22.44 0.01
CA LEU A 116 16.38 21.46 0.82
C LEU A 116 15.36 22.14 1.74
N SER A 117 14.22 21.50 1.95
CA SER A 117 13.32 21.87 3.06
C SER A 117 14.02 21.71 4.42
N PRO A 118 13.58 22.42 5.47
CA PRO A 118 14.22 22.36 6.78
C PRO A 118 14.06 20.99 7.44
N ARG A 119 14.69 20.79 8.61
CA ARG A 119 14.54 19.54 9.35
C ARG A 119 13.10 19.43 9.85
N SER A 120 12.54 18.22 9.80
CA SER A 120 11.20 17.95 10.31
C SER A 120 11.12 18.29 11.80
N ASN A 121 10.02 18.93 12.16
CA ASN A 121 9.60 19.19 13.52
C ASN A 121 8.07 19.35 13.52
N LYS A 122 7.49 19.48 14.72
CA LYS A 122 6.04 19.61 14.87
C LYS A 122 5.47 20.85 14.16
N ASP A 123 6.15 21.99 14.24
CA ASP A 123 5.70 23.23 13.59
C ASP A 123 5.61 23.07 12.07
N LEU A 124 6.59 22.40 11.45
CA LEU A 124 6.60 22.09 10.02
C LEU A 124 5.45 21.15 9.65
N TYR A 125 5.17 20.13 10.47
CA TYR A 125 4.02 19.26 10.27
C TYR A 125 2.71 20.06 10.30
N GLU A 126 2.53 20.92 11.29
CA GLU A 126 1.32 21.74 11.47
C GLU A 126 1.07 22.68 10.29
N LYS A 127 2.12 23.20 9.62
CA LYS A 127 1.99 24.02 8.40
C LYS A 127 1.29 23.32 7.23
N GLY A 128 1.42 22.00 7.13
CA GLY A 128 0.89 21.22 5.99
C GLY A 128 -0.49 20.60 6.23
N ILE A 129 -1.01 20.68 7.45
CA ILE A 129 -2.09 19.80 7.93
C ILE A 129 -3.38 19.92 7.10
N GLU A 130 -3.73 21.13 6.66
CA GLU A 130 -4.96 21.44 5.92
C GLU A 130 -5.01 20.80 4.52
N THR A 131 -3.84 20.44 3.99
CA THR A 131 -3.73 19.85 2.64
C THR A 131 -3.67 18.33 2.66
N ILE A 132 -3.71 17.69 3.84
CA ILE A 132 -3.64 16.23 3.98
C ILE A 132 -5.04 15.63 3.73
N PRO A 133 -5.23 14.82 2.67
CA PRO A 133 -6.55 14.29 2.34
C PRO A 133 -6.95 13.05 3.16
N SER A 134 -5.97 12.36 3.76
CA SER A 134 -6.21 11.12 4.50
C SER A 134 -5.53 11.14 5.86
N ASP A 135 -6.34 11.08 6.91
CA ASP A 135 -5.92 11.00 8.31
C ASP A 135 -5.34 9.63 8.70
N THR A 136 -5.58 8.58 7.92
CA THR A 136 -5.03 7.23 8.18
C THR A 136 -3.76 6.90 7.39
N VAL A 137 -3.24 7.82 6.56
CA VAL A 137 -1.96 7.62 5.86
C VAL A 137 -0.79 7.68 6.85
N CYS A 138 0.34 7.04 6.52
CA CYS A 138 1.49 7.04 7.41
C CYS A 138 2.04 8.45 7.67
N TYR A 139 2.52 8.69 8.89
CA TYR A 139 3.06 9.99 9.32
C TYR A 139 4.15 10.58 8.40
N PRO A 140 5.08 9.79 7.83
CA PRO A 140 6.07 10.32 6.87
C PRO A 140 5.46 10.93 5.61
N ALA A 141 4.30 10.44 5.17
CA ALA A 141 3.60 11.01 4.02
C ALA A 141 2.90 12.32 4.40
N LYS A 142 2.31 12.38 5.60
CA LYS A 142 1.72 13.61 6.14
C LYS A 142 2.74 14.76 6.25
N LEU A 143 3.96 14.44 6.72
CA LEU A 143 5.07 15.40 6.79
C LEU A 143 5.43 16.01 5.43
N ALA A 144 5.16 15.31 4.32
CA ALA A 144 5.48 15.83 3.00
C ALA A 144 4.74 17.13 2.68
N HIS A 145 3.51 17.28 3.17
CA HIS A 145 2.75 18.53 3.01
C HIS A 145 3.43 19.71 3.68
N GLY A 146 3.93 19.51 4.91
CA GLY A 146 4.68 20.53 5.65
C GLY A 146 5.99 20.92 4.97
N HIS A 147 6.71 19.94 4.43
CA HIS A 147 7.96 20.19 3.69
C HIS A 147 7.72 20.97 2.40
N ILE A 148 6.66 20.64 1.66
CA ILE A 148 6.28 21.35 0.43
C ILE A 148 5.84 22.77 0.78
N GLN A 149 4.98 22.95 1.77
CA GLN A 149 4.56 24.28 2.23
C GLN A 149 5.76 25.12 2.65
N SER A 150 6.74 24.53 3.36
CA SER A 150 7.93 25.26 3.75
C SER A 150 8.82 25.70 2.58
N LEU A 151 8.84 24.97 1.45
CA LEU A 151 9.56 25.39 0.24
C LEU A 151 8.80 26.51 -0.49
N ILE A 152 7.47 26.46 -0.49
CA ILE A 152 6.60 27.52 -1.02
C ILE A 152 6.78 28.80 -0.21
N ASP A 153 6.76 28.72 1.12
CA ASP A 153 7.02 29.86 2.03
C ASP A 153 8.40 30.49 1.83
N GLN A 154 9.37 29.70 1.36
CA GLN A 154 10.73 30.15 1.02
C GLN A 154 10.83 30.74 -0.39
N GLU A 155 9.71 30.86 -1.10
CA GLU A 155 9.62 31.40 -2.46
C GLU A 155 10.50 30.62 -3.47
N ILE A 156 10.63 29.30 -3.28
CA ILE A 156 11.36 28.45 -4.21
C ILE A 156 10.51 28.24 -5.47
N PRO A 157 10.99 28.64 -6.66
CA PRO A 157 10.14 28.74 -7.86
C PRO A 157 9.81 27.39 -8.48
N LEU A 158 10.69 26.40 -8.30
CA LEU A 158 10.61 25.08 -8.90
C LEU A 158 10.84 24.03 -7.81
N ILE A 159 9.91 23.10 -7.62
CA ILE A 159 10.03 21.99 -6.67
C ILE A 159 10.03 20.68 -7.44
N PHE A 160 11.01 19.83 -7.15
CA PHE A 160 11.11 18.49 -7.71
C PHE A 160 10.85 17.43 -6.66
N TYR A 161 9.83 16.61 -6.91
CA TYR A 161 9.50 15.48 -6.06
C TYR A 161 9.01 14.30 -6.90
N PRO A 162 9.90 13.36 -7.29
CA PRO A 162 9.56 12.32 -8.26
C PRO A 162 8.88 11.11 -7.59
N GLY A 163 7.98 10.48 -8.34
CA GLY A 163 7.38 9.19 -8.00
C GLY A 163 8.27 8.04 -8.45
N ILE A 164 8.81 7.24 -7.52
CA ILE A 164 9.74 6.17 -7.86
C ILE A 164 9.00 4.82 -7.83
N ILE A 165 8.68 4.27 -9.00
CA ILE A 165 7.97 2.97 -9.09
C ILE A 165 8.90 1.83 -8.75
N PHE A 166 10.01 1.77 -9.48
CA PHE A 166 11.03 0.73 -9.38
C PHE A 166 12.31 1.35 -8.84
N GLU A 167 12.84 0.71 -7.81
CA GLU A 167 14.14 1.02 -7.22
C GLU A 167 15.21 0.12 -7.86
N ARG A 168 16.51 0.43 -7.70
CA ARG A 168 17.54 -0.50 -8.21
C ARG A 168 17.45 -1.86 -7.52
N LYS A 169 17.66 -2.94 -8.29
CA LYS A 169 17.66 -4.29 -7.74
C LYS A 169 18.95 -4.55 -6.95
N GLU A 170 18.86 -4.51 -5.63
CA GLU A 170 20.02 -4.69 -4.74
C GLU A 170 20.29 -6.15 -4.38
N THR A 171 19.24 -6.97 -4.38
CA THR A 171 19.36 -8.40 -4.11
C THR A 171 18.94 -9.20 -5.33
N LEU A 172 19.85 -10.00 -5.89
CA LEU A 172 19.60 -10.76 -7.13
C LEU A 172 18.47 -11.79 -6.98
N SER A 173 18.31 -12.36 -5.79
CA SER A 173 17.26 -13.34 -5.48
C SER A 173 15.88 -12.74 -5.24
N ALA A 174 15.76 -11.41 -5.09
CA ALA A 174 14.46 -10.76 -4.94
C ALA A 174 13.60 -10.97 -6.20
N GLU A 175 12.33 -11.30 -6.03
CA GLU A 175 11.39 -11.47 -7.14
C GLU A 175 11.06 -10.13 -7.81
N ASN A 176 11.06 -9.02 -7.07
CA ASN A 176 10.81 -7.69 -7.61
C ASN A 176 11.56 -6.58 -6.84
N HIS A 177 11.42 -5.33 -7.29
CA HIS A 177 12.13 -4.17 -6.74
C HIS A 177 11.25 -2.91 -6.71
N PHE A 178 9.99 -3.04 -6.30
CA PHE A 178 9.08 -1.92 -6.14
C PHE A 178 9.40 -1.09 -4.89
N ASN A 179 9.08 0.20 -4.92
CA ASN A 179 8.83 0.96 -3.69
C ASN A 179 7.41 0.72 -3.16
N CYS A 180 7.08 1.17 -1.95
CA CYS A 180 5.71 1.06 -1.46
C CYS A 180 4.75 2.00 -2.23
N PRO A 181 3.44 1.73 -2.32
CA PRO A 181 2.50 2.54 -3.10
C PRO A 181 2.49 4.02 -2.73
N ILE A 182 2.74 4.34 -1.46
CA ILE A 182 2.87 5.73 -1.00
C ILE A 182 4.13 6.37 -1.59
N VAL A 183 5.30 5.75 -1.45
CA VAL A 183 6.55 6.27 -2.04
C VAL A 183 6.47 6.43 -3.56
N GLN A 184 5.76 5.53 -4.25
CA GLN A 184 5.58 5.61 -5.70
C GLN A 184 4.77 6.83 -6.14
N SER A 185 3.75 7.20 -5.37
CA SER A 185 2.64 8.02 -5.89
C SER A 185 2.24 9.21 -5.02
N TYR A 186 2.78 9.35 -3.82
CA TYR A 186 2.47 10.51 -2.96
C TYR A 186 2.80 11.87 -3.59
N PRO A 187 3.79 12.01 -4.50
CA PRO A 187 3.96 13.26 -5.24
C PRO A 187 2.70 13.77 -5.95
N GLU A 188 1.84 12.87 -6.44
CA GLU A 188 0.57 13.24 -7.09
C GLU A 188 -0.47 13.75 -6.08
N VAL A 189 -0.45 13.22 -4.86
CA VAL A 189 -1.32 13.70 -3.76
C VAL A 189 -0.98 15.15 -3.43
N ILE A 190 0.32 15.48 -3.37
CA ILE A 190 0.78 16.86 -3.20
C ILE A 190 0.26 17.74 -4.34
N ARG A 191 0.44 17.31 -5.60
CA ARG A 191 0.00 18.07 -6.79
C ARG A 191 -1.49 18.43 -6.74
N ASN A 192 -2.33 17.50 -6.29
CA ASN A 192 -3.79 17.67 -6.28
C ASN A 192 -4.34 18.40 -5.05
N ASN A 193 -3.60 18.48 -3.95
CA ASN A 193 -4.14 18.98 -2.67
C ASN A 193 -3.51 20.29 -2.17
N VAL A 194 -2.31 20.64 -2.64
CA VAL A 194 -1.65 21.91 -2.31
C VAL A 194 -2.09 22.98 -3.31
N ASP A 195 -2.87 23.96 -2.84
CA ASP A 195 -3.53 24.95 -3.71
C ASP A 195 -2.53 25.80 -4.51
N ALA A 196 -1.41 26.22 -3.91
CA ALA A 196 -0.36 26.98 -4.60
C ALA A 196 0.26 26.22 -5.80
N ILE A 197 0.35 24.89 -5.72
CA ILE A 197 0.82 24.07 -6.84
C ILE A 197 -0.26 23.99 -7.93
N ARG A 198 -1.51 23.70 -7.54
CA ARG A 198 -2.63 23.60 -8.48
C ARG A 198 -2.88 24.92 -9.22
N GLU A 199 -2.75 26.04 -8.53
CA GLU A 199 -2.95 27.40 -9.08
C GLU A 199 -1.74 27.88 -9.91
N GLY A 200 -0.68 27.07 -10.02
CA GLY A 200 0.50 27.38 -10.82
C GLY A 200 1.40 28.46 -10.22
N VAL A 201 1.29 28.71 -8.91
CA VAL A 201 2.16 29.66 -8.18
C VAL A 201 3.58 29.12 -8.09
N VAL A 202 3.74 27.80 -8.00
CA VAL A 202 5.03 27.11 -7.98
C VAL A 202 5.05 26.03 -9.06
N ASP A 203 6.14 25.96 -9.82
CA ASP A 203 6.37 24.88 -10.78
C ASP A 203 6.71 23.61 -10.00
N TYR A 204 5.85 22.60 -10.08
CA TYR A 204 6.00 21.35 -9.35
C TYR A 204 6.16 20.18 -10.32
N ARG A 205 7.35 19.57 -10.32
CA ARG A 205 7.72 18.47 -11.21
C ARG A 205 7.73 17.15 -10.44
N CYS A 206 6.81 16.26 -10.79
CA CYS A 206 6.67 14.93 -10.17
C CYS A 206 6.62 13.77 -11.18
N PRO A 207 7.66 13.59 -12.02
CA PRO A 207 7.67 12.48 -12.98
C PRO A 207 7.71 11.13 -12.29
N PHE A 208 7.15 10.12 -12.94
CA PHE A 208 7.26 8.72 -12.53
C PHE A 208 8.51 8.08 -13.14
N LEU A 209 9.36 7.47 -12.31
CA LEU A 209 10.68 7.00 -12.71
C LEU A 209 10.91 5.52 -12.36
N ASN A 210 11.78 4.89 -13.16
CA ASN A 210 12.33 3.55 -12.93
C ASN A 210 13.84 3.65 -12.71
N LEU A 211 14.30 3.62 -11.46
CA LEU A 211 15.74 3.72 -11.14
C LEU A 211 16.55 2.49 -11.58
N ALA A 212 15.89 1.40 -11.97
CA ALA A 212 16.54 0.21 -12.51
C ALA A 212 16.77 0.26 -14.04
N ASP A 213 16.29 1.30 -14.73
CA ASP A 213 16.47 1.48 -16.17
C ASP A 213 16.85 2.93 -16.52
N GLU A 214 18.16 3.20 -16.55
CA GLU A 214 18.70 4.54 -16.81
C GLU A 214 18.23 5.11 -18.15
N GLY A 215 18.07 4.28 -19.18
CA GLY A 215 17.62 4.70 -20.51
C GLY A 215 16.22 5.33 -20.50
N SER A 216 15.26 4.71 -19.79
CA SER A 216 13.91 5.28 -19.61
C SER A 216 13.92 6.53 -18.74
N MET A 217 14.81 6.60 -17.74
CA MET A 217 14.98 7.80 -16.92
C MET A 217 15.48 8.98 -17.74
N VAL A 218 16.49 8.79 -18.60
CA VAL A 218 17.01 9.87 -19.47
C VAL A 218 15.88 10.45 -20.31
N LYS A 219 15.08 9.60 -20.95
CA LYS A 219 13.93 10.05 -21.77
C LYS A 219 12.90 10.80 -20.93
N THR A 220 12.52 10.23 -19.79
CA THR A 220 11.48 10.80 -18.93
C THR A 220 11.92 12.14 -18.32
N LEU A 221 13.16 12.23 -17.84
CA LEU A 221 13.72 13.46 -17.28
C LEU A 221 13.97 14.53 -18.36
N THR A 222 14.43 14.14 -19.56
CA THR A 222 14.56 15.08 -20.68
C THR A 222 13.21 15.67 -21.05
N THR A 223 12.17 14.84 -21.11
CA THR A 223 10.79 15.30 -21.35
C THR A 223 10.29 16.19 -20.20
N ALA A 224 10.54 15.79 -18.96
CA ALA A 224 10.11 16.51 -17.78
C ALA A 224 10.83 17.85 -17.55
N PHE A 225 11.94 18.13 -18.24
CA PHE A 225 12.71 19.38 -18.17
C PHE A 225 12.98 19.97 -19.57
N GLN A 226 12.09 19.70 -20.53
CA GLN A 226 12.26 20.12 -21.93
C GLN A 226 12.35 21.64 -22.11
N ASP A 227 11.78 22.40 -21.18
CA ASP A 227 11.79 23.86 -21.12
C ASP A 227 13.18 24.45 -20.82
N PHE A 228 14.07 23.66 -20.24
CA PHE A 228 15.48 24.03 -20.06
C PHE A 228 16.36 23.64 -21.26
N HIS A 229 15.79 22.96 -22.26
CA HIS A 229 16.45 22.55 -23.50
C HIS A 229 17.73 21.71 -23.29
N PHE A 230 17.76 20.89 -22.24
CA PHE A 230 18.84 19.93 -22.03
C PHE A 230 18.84 18.86 -23.13
N SER A 231 20.01 18.51 -23.64
CA SER A 231 20.15 17.35 -24.53
C SER A 231 20.04 16.05 -23.74
N GLU A 232 19.62 14.96 -24.40
CA GLU A 232 19.60 13.63 -23.77
C GLU A 232 21.00 13.23 -23.24
N GLU A 233 22.07 13.66 -23.91
CA GLU A 233 23.46 13.41 -23.48
C GLU A 233 23.83 14.15 -22.19
N GLN A 234 23.38 15.40 -22.04
CA GLN A 234 23.57 16.17 -20.80
C GLN A 234 22.83 15.51 -19.64
N VAL A 235 21.56 15.13 -19.85
CA VAL A 235 20.75 14.43 -18.85
C VAL A 235 21.36 13.07 -18.50
N ALA A 236 21.80 12.30 -19.49
CA ALA A 236 22.46 11.01 -19.27
C ALA A 236 23.77 11.14 -18.47
N THR A 237 24.57 12.16 -18.77
CA THR A 237 25.82 12.43 -18.04
C THR A 237 25.55 12.81 -16.59
N ALA A 238 24.64 13.76 -16.35
CA ALA A 238 24.24 14.15 -15.00
C ALA A 238 23.65 12.97 -14.21
N LEU A 239 22.85 12.13 -14.86
CA LEU A 239 22.23 10.97 -14.23
C LEU A 239 23.27 9.93 -13.82
N ARG A 240 24.25 9.65 -14.69
CA ARG A 240 25.38 8.76 -14.40
C ARG A 240 26.20 9.25 -13.20
N HIS A 241 26.59 10.53 -13.18
CA HIS A 241 27.30 11.10 -12.02
C HIS A 241 26.46 11.02 -10.73
N GLY A 242 25.15 11.21 -10.84
CA GLY A 242 24.25 11.03 -9.70
C GLY A 242 24.18 9.59 -9.20
N PHE A 243 24.16 8.59 -10.09
CA PHE A 243 24.20 7.18 -9.69
C PHE A 243 25.55 6.78 -9.08
N GLU A 244 26.66 7.28 -9.63
CA GLU A 244 27.99 7.08 -9.06
C GLU A 244 28.08 7.61 -7.62
N GLU A 245 27.54 8.81 -7.34
CA GLU A 245 27.49 9.34 -5.97
C GLU A 245 26.53 8.57 -5.07
N LEU A 246 25.40 8.08 -5.59
CA LEU A 246 24.50 7.23 -4.82
C LEU A 246 25.17 5.90 -4.43
N ASP A 247 25.93 5.30 -5.33
CA ASP A 247 26.71 4.08 -5.07
C ASP A 247 27.82 4.34 -4.06
N GLN A 248 28.50 5.48 -4.16
CA GLN A 248 29.49 5.89 -3.17
C GLN A 248 28.87 6.12 -1.78
N PHE A 249 27.70 6.77 -1.73
CA PHE A 249 26.95 6.94 -0.48
C PHE A 249 26.63 5.59 0.17
N LYS A 250 26.11 4.62 -0.59
CA LYS A 250 25.80 3.29 -0.08
C LYS A 250 27.05 2.54 0.37
N ALA A 251 28.14 2.63 -0.37
CA ALA A 251 29.43 2.06 0.00
C ALA A 251 29.98 2.65 1.31
N ASP A 252 29.88 3.96 1.50
CA ASP A 252 30.30 4.64 2.74
C ASP A 252 29.53 4.09 3.97
N ILE A 253 28.22 3.86 3.83
CA ILE A 253 27.36 3.34 4.90
C ILE A 253 27.67 1.86 5.19
N ALA A 254 27.87 1.05 4.15
CA ALA A 254 28.27 -0.36 4.27
C ALA A 254 29.62 -0.50 4.99
N ALA A 255 30.63 0.28 4.60
CA ALA A 255 31.95 0.27 5.22
C ALA A 255 31.89 0.61 6.71
N LYS A 256 31.12 1.63 7.08
CA LYS A 256 30.89 1.98 8.49
C LYS A 256 30.19 0.88 9.28
N GLY A 257 29.24 0.18 8.66
CA GLY A 257 28.57 -0.97 9.27
C GLY A 257 29.55 -2.11 9.54
N GLU A 258 30.41 -2.43 8.59
CA GLU A 258 31.46 -3.46 8.74
C GLU A 258 32.48 -3.09 9.82
N ASP A 259 32.97 -1.85 9.84
CA ASP A 259 33.90 -1.37 10.86
C ASP A 259 33.27 -1.42 12.26
N THR A 260 32.00 -1.01 12.37
CA THR A 260 31.26 -1.09 13.64
C THR A 260 31.09 -2.55 14.06
N LEU A 261 30.73 -3.44 13.14
CA LEU A 261 30.56 -4.86 13.43
C LEU A 261 31.87 -5.51 13.91
N ARG A 262 32.99 -5.17 13.28
CA ARG A 262 34.33 -5.63 13.69
C ARG A 262 34.68 -5.15 15.10
N MET A 263 34.46 -3.87 15.38
CA MET A 263 34.67 -3.30 16.71
C MET A 263 33.81 -4.00 17.77
N LEU A 264 32.54 -4.31 17.48
CA LEU A 264 31.67 -5.04 18.41
C LEU A 264 32.21 -6.44 18.74
N MET A 265 32.77 -7.14 17.75
CA MET A 265 33.38 -8.45 17.95
C MET A 265 34.67 -8.38 18.78
N GLU A 266 35.53 -7.40 18.51
CA GLU A 266 36.82 -7.21 19.21
C GLU A 266 36.65 -6.77 20.67
N THR A 267 35.68 -5.88 20.92
CA THR A 267 35.42 -5.32 22.26
C THR A 267 34.38 -6.11 23.06
N ASN A 268 33.78 -7.15 22.46
CA ASN A 268 32.67 -7.91 23.01
C ASN A 268 31.49 -7.03 23.48
N GLN A 269 31.24 -5.93 22.75
CA GLN A 269 30.11 -5.04 22.99
C GLN A 269 28.90 -5.44 22.14
N LYS A 270 27.73 -4.91 22.48
CA LYS A 270 26.47 -5.20 21.78
C LYS A 270 25.99 -4.04 20.92
N GLY A 271 25.48 -4.38 19.75
CA GLY A 271 24.80 -3.46 18.84
C GLY A 271 23.33 -3.84 18.67
N ILE A 272 22.51 -2.83 18.41
CA ILE A 272 21.15 -3.00 17.92
C ILE A 272 21.13 -2.51 16.48
N VAL A 273 20.60 -3.34 15.59
CA VAL A 273 20.24 -2.94 14.23
C VAL A 273 18.83 -2.37 14.31
N LEU A 274 18.74 -1.06 14.19
CA LEU A 274 17.47 -0.35 14.14
C LEU A 274 16.98 -0.36 12.70
N SER A 275 16.05 -1.26 12.41
CA SER A 275 15.60 -1.52 11.05
C SER A 275 14.24 -0.89 10.78
N GLY A 276 14.07 -0.34 9.59
CA GLY A 276 12.84 0.33 9.22
C GLY A 276 12.73 0.59 7.73
N ARG A 277 12.44 1.84 7.37
CA ARG A 277 12.47 2.37 6.01
C ARG A 277 13.44 3.54 5.97
N PRO A 278 13.94 3.95 4.79
CA PRO A 278 14.89 5.06 4.69
C PRO A 278 14.41 6.33 5.41
N TYR A 279 13.11 6.65 5.32
CA TYR A 279 12.52 7.81 5.99
C TYR A 279 12.39 7.70 7.51
N HIS A 280 12.63 6.54 8.13
CA HIS A 280 12.81 6.45 9.58
C HIS A 280 14.14 7.05 10.05
N LEU A 281 15.01 7.48 9.13
CA LEU A 281 16.16 8.31 9.44
C LEU A 281 15.76 9.71 9.93
N ASP A 282 14.54 10.16 9.61
CA ASP A 282 14.01 11.44 10.08
C ASP A 282 13.88 11.45 11.62
N PRO A 283 14.54 12.40 12.30
CA PRO A 283 14.46 12.55 13.75
C PRO A 283 13.06 12.83 14.31
N GLU A 284 12.15 13.40 13.51
CA GLU A 284 10.75 13.58 13.91
C GLU A 284 9.95 12.27 13.79
N ILE A 285 10.28 11.43 12.82
CA ILE A 285 9.59 10.15 12.60
C ILE A 285 10.09 9.08 13.60
N ASN A 286 11.41 8.99 13.82
CA ASN A 286 11.97 8.00 14.74
C ASN A 286 11.92 8.41 16.21
N HIS A 287 11.44 9.61 16.53
CA HIS A 287 11.27 10.13 17.90
C HIS A 287 12.55 10.19 18.75
N GLY A 288 13.74 10.01 18.16
CA GLY A 288 14.99 9.86 18.90
C GLY A 288 15.20 8.47 19.52
N ILE A 289 14.59 7.42 18.96
CA ILE A 289 14.76 6.03 19.41
C ILE A 289 16.23 5.61 19.38
N ALA A 290 16.99 6.04 18.36
CA ALA A 290 18.42 5.74 18.25
C ALA A 290 19.22 6.26 19.45
N GLU A 291 18.93 7.48 19.91
CA GLU A 291 19.57 8.07 21.09
C GLU A 291 19.19 7.33 22.39
N VAL A 292 17.95 6.88 22.50
CA VAL A 292 17.52 6.05 23.64
C VAL A 292 18.26 4.71 23.65
N ILE A 293 18.46 4.09 22.49
CA ILE A 293 19.24 2.85 22.39
C ILE A 293 20.69 3.07 22.85
N THR A 294 21.32 4.17 22.44
CA THR A 294 22.69 4.50 22.89
C THR A 294 22.76 4.76 24.39
N GLN A 295 21.75 5.41 24.98
CA GLN A 295 21.65 5.62 26.43
C GLN A 295 21.52 4.31 27.21
N GLU A 296 20.83 3.33 26.64
CA GLU A 296 20.71 2.00 27.23
C GLU A 296 22.01 1.18 27.06
N GLY A 297 23.04 1.72 26.39
CA GLY A 297 24.40 1.17 26.35
C GLY A 297 24.75 0.37 25.10
N PHE A 298 23.86 0.33 24.11
CA PHE A 298 24.08 -0.35 22.84
C PHE A 298 24.66 0.58 21.78
N HIS A 299 25.41 0.02 20.83
CA HIS A 299 25.69 0.70 19.56
C HIS A 299 24.48 0.59 18.63
N VAL A 300 24.28 1.54 17.73
CA VAL A 300 23.16 1.51 16.77
C VAL A 300 23.70 1.42 15.35
N LEU A 301 23.24 0.39 14.63
CA LEU A 301 23.45 0.20 13.20
C LEU A 301 22.12 0.39 12.45
N THR A 302 22.18 0.74 11.17
CA THR A 302 21.00 0.77 10.27
C THR A 302 20.93 -0.53 9.47
N GLU A 303 19.75 -0.90 8.97
CA GLU A 303 19.59 -2.14 8.20
C GLU A 303 20.47 -2.18 6.95
N ASP A 304 20.59 -1.05 6.24
CA ASP A 304 21.38 -0.92 5.01
C ASP A 304 22.89 -0.89 5.25
N SER A 305 23.34 -0.67 6.49
CA SER A 305 24.77 -0.74 6.83
C SER A 305 25.31 -2.18 6.90
N ILE A 306 24.43 -3.18 6.98
CA ILE A 306 24.82 -4.60 7.09
C ILE A 306 24.08 -5.53 6.13
N ALA A 307 23.06 -5.05 5.40
CA ALA A 307 22.21 -5.87 4.55
C ALA A 307 23.02 -6.64 3.49
N HIS A 308 24.09 -6.06 2.95
CA HIS A 308 24.96 -6.68 1.95
C HIS A 308 25.73 -7.92 2.47
N LEU A 309 25.83 -8.10 3.79
CA LEU A 309 26.42 -9.28 4.41
C LEU A 309 25.41 -10.44 4.53
N GLY A 310 24.13 -10.17 4.30
CA GLY A 310 23.03 -11.12 4.39
C GLY A 310 22.61 -11.68 3.04
N ASN A 311 21.78 -12.72 3.07
CA ASN A 311 21.11 -13.24 1.88
C ASN A 311 19.60 -13.23 2.06
N VAL A 312 18.86 -12.95 0.97
CA VAL A 312 17.39 -12.96 0.96
C VAL A 312 16.92 -14.13 0.13
N GLY A 313 16.83 -15.30 0.75
CA GLY A 313 16.42 -16.54 0.10
C GLY A 313 15.57 -17.39 1.00
N ASN A 314 14.76 -18.26 0.39
CA ASN A 314 13.84 -19.18 1.09
C ASN A 314 12.91 -18.44 2.06
N LEU A 315 12.31 -17.34 1.61
CA LEU A 315 11.25 -16.66 2.34
C LEU A 315 9.89 -17.30 2.04
N ARG A 316 9.00 -17.24 3.03
CA ARG A 316 7.58 -17.56 2.85
C ARG A 316 6.92 -16.50 1.97
N VAL A 317 7.19 -15.24 2.27
CA VAL A 317 6.68 -14.06 1.54
C VAL A 317 7.33 -13.91 0.17
N VAL A 318 6.67 -13.18 -0.72
CA VAL A 318 7.24 -12.75 -2.01
C VAL A 318 8.04 -11.47 -1.78
N ASP A 319 9.34 -11.51 -2.06
CA ASP A 319 10.24 -10.37 -1.90
C ASP A 319 10.15 -9.43 -3.11
N GLN A 320 9.23 -8.49 -3.02
CA GLN A 320 8.90 -7.58 -4.11
C GLN A 320 9.26 -6.11 -3.85
N TRP A 321 9.70 -5.77 -2.64
CA TRP A 321 9.94 -4.39 -2.23
C TRP A 321 11.36 -4.18 -1.71
N VAL A 322 12.13 -3.27 -2.32
CA VAL A 322 13.58 -3.14 -2.04
C VAL A 322 13.89 -2.83 -0.58
N TYR A 323 13.17 -1.88 0.03
CA TYR A 323 13.40 -1.53 1.44
C TYR A 323 13.17 -2.71 2.40
N HIS A 324 12.27 -3.63 2.04
CA HIS A 324 11.99 -4.81 2.85
C HIS A 324 12.96 -5.96 2.56
N SER A 325 13.43 -6.09 1.31
CA SER A 325 14.51 -7.01 0.96
C SER A 325 15.75 -6.74 1.83
N ARG A 326 16.13 -5.47 2.02
CA ARG A 326 17.19 -5.07 2.96
C ARG A 326 16.91 -5.46 4.40
N LEU A 327 15.67 -5.22 4.86
CA LEU A 327 15.24 -5.61 6.20
C LEU A 327 15.39 -7.13 6.42
N TYR A 328 14.99 -7.96 5.46
CA TYR A 328 15.16 -9.42 5.54
C TYR A 328 16.63 -9.83 5.53
N ALA A 329 17.45 -9.20 4.68
CA ALA A 329 18.89 -9.44 4.63
C ALA A 329 19.57 -9.10 5.95
N ALA A 330 19.28 -7.91 6.50
CA ALA A 330 19.79 -7.48 7.80
C ALA A 330 19.33 -8.41 8.92
N ALA A 331 18.05 -8.81 8.94
CA ALA A 331 17.54 -9.78 9.91
C ALA A 331 18.29 -11.11 9.85
N ARG A 332 18.67 -11.59 8.66
CA ARG A 332 19.49 -12.80 8.49
C ARG A 332 20.91 -12.66 9.06
N VAL A 333 21.51 -11.48 8.94
CA VAL A 333 22.81 -11.18 9.56
C VAL A 333 22.68 -11.18 11.08
N VAL A 334 21.68 -10.47 11.61
CA VAL A 334 21.43 -10.37 13.06
C VAL A 334 21.09 -11.74 13.65
N ALA A 335 20.27 -12.54 12.96
CA ALA A 335 19.86 -13.86 13.41
C ALA A 335 21.06 -14.77 13.70
N LYS A 336 22.13 -14.65 12.91
CA LYS A 336 23.36 -15.47 13.01
C LYS A 336 24.43 -14.85 13.90
N ASN A 337 24.26 -13.60 14.35
CA ASN A 337 25.30 -12.84 15.04
C ASN A 337 24.97 -12.68 16.53
N LYS A 338 25.91 -13.03 17.39
CA LYS A 338 25.71 -12.94 18.85
C LYS A 338 25.86 -11.53 19.41
N GLN A 339 26.57 -10.63 18.72
CA GLN A 339 26.78 -9.24 19.13
C GLN A 339 25.62 -8.31 18.73
N LEU A 340 24.78 -8.72 17.78
CA LEU A 340 23.71 -7.88 17.24
C LEU A 340 22.34 -8.31 17.75
N GLU A 341 21.47 -7.36 18.09
CA GLU A 341 20.04 -7.56 18.29
C GLU A 341 19.24 -6.75 17.28
N LEU A 342 17.98 -7.13 17.02
CA LEU A 342 17.12 -6.46 16.04
C LEU A 342 16.01 -5.68 16.75
N VAL A 343 15.86 -4.41 16.39
CA VAL A 343 14.68 -3.61 16.72
C VAL A 343 14.07 -3.11 15.43
N GLN A 344 12.87 -3.58 15.10
CA GLN A 344 12.12 -3.13 13.92
C GLN A 344 11.17 -1.99 14.29
N LEU A 345 11.21 -0.91 13.50
CA LEU A 345 10.22 0.16 13.52
C LEU A 345 9.04 -0.23 12.63
N ASN A 346 7.83 -0.23 13.22
CA ASN A 346 6.56 -0.44 12.51
C ASN A 346 5.79 0.88 12.53
N SER A 347 5.44 1.44 11.38
CA SER A 347 4.71 2.72 11.33
C SER A 347 3.20 2.51 11.31
N PHE A 348 2.47 3.26 12.13
CA PHE A 348 1.03 3.35 11.98
C PHE A 348 0.66 3.80 10.54
N GLY A 349 -0.39 3.19 9.98
CA GLY A 349 -0.78 3.37 8.58
C GLY A 349 0.12 2.65 7.55
N CYS A 350 1.20 1.98 7.96
CA CYS A 350 2.04 1.20 7.04
C CYS A 350 1.51 -0.22 6.87
N GLY A 351 0.63 -0.43 5.90
CA GLY A 351 0.06 -1.75 5.65
C GLY A 351 1.08 -2.84 5.29
N ILE A 352 2.27 -2.49 4.75
CA ILE A 352 3.27 -3.50 4.37
C ILE A 352 3.95 -4.11 5.61
N ASP A 353 3.97 -3.38 6.74
CA ASP A 353 4.58 -3.89 7.97
C ASP A 353 3.93 -5.20 8.42
N ALA A 354 2.61 -5.38 8.22
CA ALA A 354 1.88 -6.61 8.51
C ALA A 354 2.41 -7.87 7.79
N VAL A 355 3.06 -7.72 6.63
CA VAL A 355 3.70 -8.84 5.93
C VAL A 355 5.11 -9.07 6.47
N THR A 356 5.81 -7.98 6.75
CA THR A 356 7.25 -8.02 7.00
C THR A 356 7.58 -8.34 8.45
N THR A 357 6.75 -7.92 9.40
CA THR A 357 6.96 -8.24 10.81
C THR A 357 6.93 -9.74 11.04
N ASP A 358 5.94 -10.42 10.47
CA ASP A 358 5.79 -11.87 10.57
C ASP A 358 6.99 -12.59 9.93
N GLN A 359 7.44 -12.15 8.75
CA GLN A 359 8.58 -12.78 8.08
C GLN A 359 9.90 -12.54 8.83
N VAL A 360 10.11 -11.35 9.39
CA VAL A 360 11.30 -11.04 10.18
C VAL A 360 11.29 -11.82 11.50
N GLU A 361 10.13 -11.93 12.15
CA GLU A 361 9.95 -12.77 13.34
C GLU A 361 10.37 -14.21 13.05
N GLU A 362 9.90 -14.80 11.94
CA GLU A 362 10.27 -16.14 11.50
C GLU A 362 11.80 -16.28 11.30
N ILE A 363 12.44 -15.31 10.64
CA ILE A 363 13.90 -15.30 10.43
C ILE A 363 14.66 -15.28 11.76
N MET A 364 14.22 -14.47 12.73
CA MET A 364 14.84 -14.35 14.04
C MET A 364 14.60 -15.61 14.89
N ALA A 365 13.39 -16.16 14.85
CA ALA A 365 12.99 -17.37 15.57
C ALA A 365 13.77 -18.60 15.08
N GLN A 366 14.09 -18.69 13.78
CA GLN A 366 14.91 -19.77 13.22
C GLN A 366 16.28 -19.92 13.90
N TYR A 367 16.80 -18.89 14.58
CA TYR A 367 18.07 -18.94 15.31
C TYR A 367 17.90 -18.73 16.82
N GLY A 368 16.66 -18.76 17.32
CA GLY A 368 16.33 -18.54 18.73
C GLY A 368 16.59 -17.11 19.21
N LYS A 369 16.68 -16.12 18.30
CA LYS A 369 16.94 -14.71 18.65
C LYS A 369 15.66 -14.01 19.07
N LEU A 370 15.80 -12.95 19.87
CA LEU A 370 14.67 -12.12 20.27
C LEU A 370 14.26 -11.22 19.11
N TYR A 371 12.96 -11.04 18.94
CA TYR A 371 12.40 -10.10 17.99
C TYR A 371 11.69 -8.97 18.73
N THR A 372 12.13 -7.74 18.53
CA THR A 372 11.53 -6.54 19.16
C THR A 372 10.95 -5.65 18.08
N VAL A 373 9.66 -5.33 18.22
CA VAL A 373 8.95 -4.37 17.36
C VAL A 373 8.52 -3.16 18.16
N LEU A 374 8.77 -1.98 17.61
CA LEU A 374 8.31 -0.70 18.15
C LEU A 374 7.34 -0.08 17.15
N LYS A 375 6.05 -0.01 17.53
CA LYS A 375 5.06 0.71 16.75
C LYS A 375 5.23 2.21 16.99
N ILE A 376 5.45 2.97 15.93
CA ILE A 376 5.62 4.42 15.93
C ILE A 376 4.47 5.08 15.19
N ASP A 377 4.09 6.26 15.64
CA ASP A 377 3.06 7.09 15.05
C ASP A 377 3.45 8.57 15.19
N GLU A 378 2.57 9.50 14.87
CA GLU A 378 2.76 10.95 15.03
C GLU A 378 3.09 11.34 16.48
N GLY A 379 2.51 10.63 17.44
CA GLY A 379 2.74 10.85 18.87
C GLY A 379 4.05 10.24 19.39
N ALA A 380 4.87 11.05 20.06
CA ALA A 380 6.10 10.58 20.69
C ALA A 380 5.84 9.96 22.08
N ASN A 381 5.75 8.64 22.19
CA ASN A 381 5.69 7.93 23.48
C ASN A 381 7.04 7.27 23.84
N LEU A 382 8.03 8.10 24.14
CA LEU A 382 9.38 7.63 24.52
C LEU A 382 9.41 6.83 25.81
N GLY A 383 8.43 7.00 26.71
CA GLY A 383 8.33 6.24 27.95
C GLY A 383 8.14 4.74 27.69
N ALA A 384 7.13 4.38 26.88
CA ALA A 384 6.85 2.99 26.52
C ALA A 384 8.02 2.36 25.74
N ILE A 385 8.62 3.12 24.81
CA ILE A 385 9.81 2.70 24.05
C ILE A 385 10.98 2.39 24.99
N ARG A 386 11.28 3.29 25.93
CA ARG A 386 12.39 3.12 26.89
C ARG A 386 12.18 1.88 27.76
N ILE A 387 10.95 1.60 28.19
CA ILE A 387 10.64 0.38 28.95
C ILE A 387 10.94 -0.87 28.11
N ARG A 388 10.49 -0.93 26.85
CA ARG A 388 10.75 -2.07 25.95
C ARG A 388 12.26 -2.29 25.72
N LEU A 389 13.01 -1.21 25.51
CA LEU A 389 14.47 -1.29 25.32
C LEU A 389 15.20 -1.74 26.58
N ARG A 390 14.75 -1.33 27.77
CA ARG A 390 15.27 -1.84 29.06
C ARG A 390 14.98 -3.32 29.26
N SER A 391 13.77 -3.76 28.89
CA SER A 391 13.41 -5.18 28.92
C SER A 391 14.27 -6.00 27.96
N LEU A 392 14.52 -5.49 26.75
CA LEU A 392 15.45 -6.12 25.80
C LEU A 392 16.86 -6.21 26.39
N LYS A 393 17.37 -5.13 27.00
CA LYS A 393 18.68 -5.12 27.68
C LYS A 393 18.78 -6.19 28.76
N ALA A 394 17.77 -6.29 29.63
CA ALA A 394 17.73 -7.30 30.67
C ALA A 394 17.76 -8.72 30.06
N ALA A 395 16.97 -8.97 29.02
CA ALA A 395 16.94 -10.27 28.33
C ALA A 395 18.26 -10.61 27.65
N VAL A 396 18.95 -9.63 27.05
CA VAL A 396 20.28 -9.80 26.46
C VAL A 396 21.30 -10.17 27.54
N ASN A 397 21.33 -9.43 28.65
CA ASN A 397 22.26 -9.69 29.76
C ASN A 397 22.05 -11.09 30.37
N GLU A 398 20.81 -11.54 30.53
CA GLU A 398 20.53 -12.91 31.00
C GLU A 398 21.00 -13.97 30.00
N ARG A 399 20.77 -13.76 28.70
CA ARG A 399 21.26 -14.66 27.64
C ARG A 399 22.78 -14.72 27.57
N GLU A 400 23.48 -13.63 27.86
CA GLU A 400 24.93 -13.62 27.99
C GLU A 400 25.42 -14.48 29.17
N LYS A 401 24.76 -14.37 30.33
CA LYS A 401 25.06 -15.24 31.49
C LYS A 401 24.85 -16.71 31.16
N MET A 402 23.82 -17.01 30.36
CA MET A 402 23.53 -18.36 29.85
C MET A 402 24.43 -18.80 28.68
N LYS A 403 25.36 -17.96 28.21
CA LYS A 403 26.24 -18.22 27.07
C LYS A 403 25.46 -18.64 25.81
N PHE A 404 24.36 -17.96 25.54
CA PHE A 404 23.55 -18.20 24.35
C PHE A 404 24.38 -18.01 23.07
N GLU A 405 24.32 -18.99 22.17
CA GLU A 405 24.95 -18.94 20.85
C GLU A 405 23.86 -19.22 19.79
N PRO A 406 23.66 -18.32 18.80
CA PRO A 406 22.64 -18.50 17.78
C PRO A 406 22.97 -19.70 16.90
N LYS A 407 22.03 -20.66 16.86
CA LYS A 407 22.12 -21.85 16.00
C LYS A 407 20.78 -22.05 15.31
N LYS A 408 20.83 -22.52 14.06
CA LYS A 408 19.62 -22.79 13.30
C LYS A 408 18.81 -23.91 13.97
N GLN A 409 17.56 -23.61 14.33
CA GLN A 409 16.66 -24.49 15.06
C GLN A 409 15.72 -25.25 14.12
N PHE A 410 15.25 -24.59 13.06
CA PHE A 410 14.35 -25.18 12.07
C PHE A 410 14.55 -24.54 10.68
N ASP A 411 14.04 -25.23 9.67
CA ASP A 411 13.98 -24.77 8.29
C ASP A 411 12.61 -24.17 7.95
N GLU A 412 12.58 -23.37 6.89
CA GLU A 412 11.31 -22.90 6.33
C GLU A 412 10.52 -24.08 5.76
N PRO A 413 9.21 -24.22 6.08
CA PRO A 413 8.39 -25.29 5.53
C PRO A 413 8.36 -25.29 3.99
N ALA A 414 8.35 -26.48 3.40
CA ALA A 414 8.25 -26.63 1.95
C ALA A 414 6.89 -26.14 1.44
N LYS A 415 6.89 -25.43 0.30
CA LYS A 415 5.66 -24.97 -0.35
C LYS A 415 4.94 -26.13 -1.02
N ILE A 416 3.75 -26.48 -0.53
CA ILE A 416 2.89 -27.49 -1.18
C ILE A 416 2.24 -26.86 -2.42
N THR A 417 2.46 -27.50 -3.57
CA THR A 417 1.94 -27.05 -4.88
C THR A 417 0.85 -27.97 -5.37
N PHE A 418 -0.11 -27.43 -6.09
CA PHE A 418 -1.23 -28.21 -6.62
C PHE A 418 -0.83 -29.00 -7.87
N THR A 419 -0.85 -30.32 -7.77
CA THR A 419 -0.34 -31.23 -8.81
C THR A 419 -1.42 -31.68 -9.80
N LYS A 420 -1.00 -32.31 -10.91
CA LYS A 420 -1.92 -32.86 -11.91
C LYS A 420 -2.78 -34.01 -11.39
N ASP A 421 -2.31 -34.74 -10.40
CA ASP A 421 -3.08 -35.82 -9.79
C ASP A 421 -4.09 -35.28 -8.79
N MET A 422 -3.70 -34.28 -8.00
CA MET A 422 -4.62 -33.53 -7.13
C MET A 422 -5.80 -32.97 -7.93
N ARG A 423 -5.60 -32.49 -9.16
CA ARG A 423 -6.69 -32.03 -10.05
C ARG A 423 -7.86 -33.03 -10.20
N LYS A 424 -7.59 -34.34 -10.17
CA LYS A 424 -8.62 -35.37 -10.40
C LYS A 424 -9.48 -35.60 -9.16
N GLN A 425 -8.92 -35.38 -7.97
CA GLN A 425 -9.49 -35.80 -6.69
C GLN A 425 -9.94 -34.60 -5.86
N HIS A 426 -9.15 -33.53 -5.84
CA HIS A 426 -9.32 -32.42 -4.92
C HIS A 426 -10.53 -31.55 -5.25
N THR A 427 -11.19 -31.09 -4.20
CA THR A 427 -12.14 -29.96 -4.24
C THR A 427 -11.39 -28.65 -4.09
N LEU A 428 -11.69 -27.67 -4.95
CA LEU A 428 -11.12 -26.33 -4.94
C LEU A 428 -12.11 -25.36 -4.31
N LEU A 429 -11.75 -24.80 -3.16
CA LEU A 429 -12.52 -23.75 -2.50
C LEU A 429 -12.18 -22.41 -3.12
N LEU A 430 -13.20 -21.70 -3.63
CA LEU A 430 -13.08 -20.39 -4.23
C LEU A 430 -13.72 -19.35 -3.29
N PRO A 431 -12.94 -18.41 -2.71
CA PRO A 431 -13.51 -17.34 -1.89
C PRO A 431 -14.46 -16.47 -2.71
N MET A 432 -15.45 -15.88 -2.03
CA MET A 432 -16.46 -15.06 -2.69
C MET A 432 -15.94 -13.65 -2.90
N LEU A 433 -15.79 -13.27 -4.16
CA LEU A 433 -15.52 -11.91 -4.63
C LEU A 433 -16.82 -11.19 -5.02
N SER A 434 -17.68 -11.82 -5.82
CA SER A 434 -18.88 -11.21 -6.36
C SER A 434 -19.94 -12.27 -6.65
N PRO A 435 -21.06 -12.31 -5.91
CA PRO A 435 -22.09 -13.33 -6.09
C PRO A 435 -22.71 -13.31 -7.50
N ILE A 436 -22.93 -12.13 -8.06
CA ILE A 436 -23.55 -11.96 -9.39
C ILE A 436 -22.64 -12.44 -10.53
N HIS A 437 -21.31 -12.51 -10.30
CA HIS A 437 -20.34 -13.02 -11.27
C HIS A 437 -19.94 -14.48 -11.00
N GLN A 438 -20.04 -14.96 -9.76
CA GLN A 438 -19.55 -16.29 -9.38
C GLN A 438 -20.64 -17.34 -9.30
N SER A 439 -21.80 -17.05 -8.72
CA SER A 439 -22.84 -18.05 -8.44
C SER A 439 -23.59 -18.44 -9.71
N GLY A 440 -23.33 -19.65 -10.23
CA GLY A 440 -23.93 -20.15 -11.48
C GLY A 440 -23.24 -19.65 -12.75
N LEU A 441 -22.07 -19.02 -12.63
CA LEU A 441 -21.30 -18.41 -13.72
C LEU A 441 -19.84 -18.87 -13.68
N VAL A 442 -18.95 -18.17 -12.95
CA VAL A 442 -17.51 -18.52 -12.92
C VAL A 442 -17.28 -19.91 -12.33
N ASP A 443 -18.05 -20.32 -11.33
CA ASP A 443 -18.02 -21.69 -10.79
C ASP A 443 -18.32 -22.74 -11.87
N VAL A 444 -19.41 -22.56 -12.63
CA VAL A 444 -19.84 -23.42 -13.73
C VAL A 444 -18.80 -23.44 -14.85
N ALA A 445 -18.18 -22.29 -15.16
CA ALA A 445 -17.12 -22.19 -16.16
C ALA A 445 -15.87 -23.00 -15.77
N LEU A 446 -15.47 -22.96 -14.49
CA LEU A 446 -14.36 -23.77 -13.97
C LEU A 446 -14.74 -25.26 -13.90
N GLN A 447 -15.95 -25.59 -13.45
CA GLN A 447 -16.46 -26.96 -13.43
C GLN A 447 -16.49 -27.59 -14.82
N ALA A 448 -16.99 -26.87 -15.83
CA ALA A 448 -16.97 -27.30 -17.23
C ALA A 448 -15.55 -27.45 -17.81
N SER A 449 -14.55 -26.90 -17.13
CA SER A 449 -13.12 -27.00 -17.48
C SER A 449 -12.40 -28.12 -16.73
N GLY A 450 -13.15 -28.96 -16.00
CA GLY A 450 -12.64 -30.18 -15.36
C GLY A 450 -11.98 -29.93 -14.01
N TYR A 451 -12.48 -28.96 -13.25
CA TYR A 451 -12.12 -28.72 -11.85
C TYR A 451 -13.34 -28.92 -10.95
N ARG A 452 -13.16 -29.48 -9.75
CA ARG A 452 -14.23 -29.56 -8.75
C ARG A 452 -14.18 -28.28 -7.93
N VAL A 453 -15.00 -27.28 -8.25
CA VAL A 453 -14.97 -25.97 -7.59
C VAL A 453 -16.22 -25.77 -6.76
N VAL A 454 -16.04 -25.26 -5.54
CA VAL A 454 -17.09 -24.79 -4.64
C VAL A 454 -16.84 -23.31 -4.32
N CYS A 455 -17.78 -22.45 -4.68
CA CYS A 455 -17.79 -21.07 -4.21
C CYS A 455 -18.21 -21.02 -2.74
N LEU A 456 -17.46 -20.28 -1.93
CA LEU A 456 -17.81 -20.04 -0.54
C LEU A 456 -19.01 -19.10 -0.40
N PRO A 457 -19.69 -19.07 0.76
CA PRO A 457 -20.88 -18.25 0.96
C PRO A 457 -20.63 -16.75 0.73
N ALA A 458 -21.69 -16.04 0.28
CA ALA A 458 -21.63 -14.61 0.01
C ALA A 458 -21.83 -13.72 1.24
N ASP A 459 -22.58 -14.22 2.22
CA ASP A 459 -22.80 -13.58 3.51
C ASP A 459 -22.20 -14.48 4.59
N ASP A 460 -21.02 -14.11 5.06
CA ASP A 460 -20.23 -14.86 6.01
C ASP A 460 -19.51 -13.89 6.97
N ARG A 461 -20.22 -13.45 8.00
CA ARG A 461 -19.65 -12.55 9.00
C ARG A 461 -18.64 -13.23 9.91
N GLU A 462 -18.75 -14.54 10.11
CA GLU A 462 -17.83 -15.29 10.95
C GLU A 462 -16.44 -15.40 10.31
N ALA A 463 -16.35 -15.34 8.97
CA ALA A 463 -15.06 -15.30 8.27
C ALA A 463 -14.19 -14.13 8.73
N VAL A 464 -14.78 -12.99 9.10
CA VAL A 464 -14.02 -11.85 9.65
C VAL A 464 -13.38 -12.22 10.99
N ASN A 465 -14.13 -12.87 11.88
CA ASN A 465 -13.66 -13.32 13.19
C ASN A 465 -12.61 -14.44 13.07
N VAL A 466 -12.76 -15.34 12.10
CA VAL A 466 -11.76 -16.37 11.77
C VAL A 466 -10.49 -15.70 11.24
N GLY A 467 -10.61 -14.78 10.30
CA GLY A 467 -9.49 -14.04 9.73
C GLY A 467 -8.66 -13.31 10.79
N LEU A 468 -9.31 -12.59 11.71
CA LEU A 468 -8.64 -11.88 12.82
C LEU A 468 -7.87 -12.79 13.77
N ARG A 469 -8.18 -14.09 13.83
CA ARG A 469 -7.43 -15.06 14.66
C ARG A 469 -6.11 -15.48 14.05
N PHE A 470 -6.00 -15.50 12.72
CA PHE A 470 -4.87 -16.10 12.00
C PHE A 470 -4.08 -15.12 11.12
N VAL A 471 -4.63 -13.94 10.84
CA VAL A 471 -4.01 -12.91 10.01
C VAL A 471 -3.63 -11.72 10.90
N ASN A 472 -2.46 -11.14 10.65
CA ASN A 472 -2.01 -9.94 11.33
C ASN A 472 -3.04 -8.80 11.20
N ASN A 473 -3.42 -8.16 12.30
CA ASN A 473 -4.46 -7.11 12.33
C ASN A 473 -4.11 -5.88 11.50
N ASP A 474 -2.83 -5.59 11.23
CA ASP A 474 -2.40 -4.49 10.36
C ASP A 474 -2.47 -4.88 8.85
N ALA A 475 -2.88 -6.13 8.53
CA ALA A 475 -3.12 -6.57 7.16
C ALA A 475 -4.29 -5.82 6.52
N CYS A 476 -4.40 -5.91 5.20
CA CYS A 476 -5.54 -5.33 4.48
C CYS A 476 -6.79 -6.12 4.81
N TYR A 477 -7.89 -5.41 5.03
CA TYR A 477 -9.18 -6.03 5.32
C TYR A 477 -9.60 -7.12 4.30
N PRO A 478 -9.37 -6.95 2.98
CA PRO A 478 -9.57 -8.01 2.00
C PRO A 478 -8.82 -9.31 2.24
N ALA A 479 -7.57 -9.23 2.72
CA ALA A 479 -6.81 -10.44 3.08
C ALA A 479 -7.43 -11.14 4.29
N ILE A 480 -7.86 -10.37 5.31
CA ILE A 480 -8.50 -10.92 6.52
C ILE A 480 -9.75 -11.70 6.14
N ILE A 481 -10.63 -11.13 5.31
CA ILE A 481 -11.87 -11.79 4.87
C ILE A 481 -11.56 -13.02 4.03
N SER A 482 -10.76 -12.86 2.97
CA SER A 482 -10.56 -13.94 1.99
C SER A 482 -9.87 -15.15 2.61
N ILE A 483 -8.90 -14.92 3.51
CA ILE A 483 -8.24 -15.97 4.27
C ILE A 483 -9.20 -16.56 5.31
N GLY A 484 -9.97 -15.71 6.00
CA GLY A 484 -10.98 -16.11 6.96
C GLY A 484 -12.00 -17.09 6.39
N GLN A 485 -12.58 -16.78 5.23
CA GLN A 485 -13.54 -17.65 4.54
C GLN A 485 -12.95 -19.03 4.24
N LEU A 486 -11.70 -19.08 3.77
CA LEU A 486 -11.01 -20.32 3.43
C LEU A 486 -10.70 -21.17 4.68
N VAL A 487 -10.19 -20.55 5.74
CA VAL A 487 -9.88 -21.25 7.00
C VAL A 487 -11.17 -21.73 7.67
N GLU A 488 -12.21 -20.92 7.70
CA GLU A 488 -13.52 -21.29 8.25
C GLU A 488 -14.10 -22.50 7.54
N ALA A 489 -14.11 -22.48 6.20
CA ALA A 489 -14.58 -23.59 5.40
C ALA A 489 -13.86 -24.89 5.77
N LEU A 490 -12.54 -24.86 5.95
CA LEU A 490 -11.77 -26.04 6.36
C LEU A 490 -12.08 -26.48 7.81
N GLN A 491 -12.34 -25.53 8.72
CA GLN A 491 -12.71 -25.82 10.12
C GLN A 491 -14.13 -26.38 10.28
N SER A 492 -15.02 -26.15 9.29
CA SER A 492 -16.42 -26.59 9.34
C SER A 492 -16.62 -28.11 9.45
N GLY A 493 -15.60 -28.91 9.09
CA GLY A 493 -15.71 -30.37 8.98
C GLY A 493 -16.46 -30.87 7.74
N THR A 494 -16.93 -29.97 6.86
CA THR A 494 -17.68 -30.32 5.63
C THR A 494 -16.78 -30.89 4.54
N TYR A 495 -15.50 -30.54 4.54
CA TYR A 495 -14.55 -30.90 3.48
C TYR A 495 -13.49 -31.87 3.99
N ASP A 496 -13.13 -32.83 3.13
CA ASP A 496 -11.96 -33.68 3.35
C ASP A 496 -10.69 -32.87 3.10
N VAL A 497 -10.01 -32.47 4.17
CA VAL A 497 -8.83 -31.60 4.13
C VAL A 497 -7.66 -32.19 3.33
N ASP A 498 -7.55 -33.52 3.25
CA ASP A 498 -6.49 -34.19 2.50
C ASP A 498 -6.79 -34.22 1.00
N ASN A 499 -8.06 -34.03 0.62
CA ASN A 499 -8.53 -33.91 -0.76
C ASN A 499 -9.15 -32.54 -1.04
N THR A 500 -8.66 -31.49 -0.37
CA THR A 500 -9.12 -30.12 -0.59
C THR A 500 -7.93 -29.20 -0.88
N SER A 501 -8.16 -28.21 -1.73
CA SER A 501 -7.22 -27.13 -2.01
C SER A 501 -7.97 -25.81 -2.11
N VAL A 502 -7.24 -24.72 -1.91
CA VAL A 502 -7.83 -23.38 -1.84
C VAL A 502 -7.34 -22.52 -3.00
N LEU A 503 -8.23 -21.71 -3.59
CA LEU A 503 -7.92 -20.80 -4.68
C LEU A 503 -7.74 -19.38 -4.15
N MET A 504 -6.69 -18.69 -4.62
CA MET A 504 -6.47 -17.28 -4.32
C MET A 504 -5.85 -16.58 -5.53
N THR A 505 -6.33 -15.39 -5.86
CA THR A 505 -5.74 -14.56 -6.91
C THR A 505 -4.41 -13.97 -6.46
N GLN A 506 -3.44 -13.90 -7.37
CA GLN A 506 -2.14 -13.27 -7.11
C GLN A 506 -1.78 -12.32 -8.25
N THR A 507 -1.59 -11.04 -7.93
CA THR A 507 -1.44 -9.99 -8.96
C THR A 507 -0.02 -9.84 -9.47
N GLY A 508 1.00 -10.02 -8.62
CA GLY A 508 2.42 -9.83 -9.00
C GLY A 508 2.81 -8.36 -9.22
N GLY A 509 2.05 -7.42 -8.66
CA GLY A 509 2.34 -5.98 -8.67
C GLY A 509 2.80 -5.46 -7.31
N GLY A 510 3.06 -4.15 -7.18
CA GLY A 510 3.56 -3.52 -5.95
C GLY A 510 2.59 -3.50 -4.75
N CYS A 511 1.40 -4.09 -4.90
CA CYS A 511 0.36 -4.17 -3.87
C CYS A 511 0.58 -5.37 -2.93
N ARG A 512 -0.02 -5.31 -1.73
CA ARG A 512 -0.04 -6.42 -0.76
C ARG A 512 -0.76 -7.66 -1.27
N ALA A 513 -1.65 -7.52 -2.26
CA ALA A 513 -2.35 -8.63 -2.93
C ALA A 513 -1.41 -9.75 -3.41
N THR A 514 -0.18 -9.42 -3.85
CA THR A 514 0.82 -10.44 -4.23
C THR A 514 1.20 -11.36 -3.06
N ASN A 515 1.14 -10.85 -1.83
CA ASN A 515 1.51 -11.55 -0.60
C ASN A 515 0.32 -12.20 0.14
N TYR A 516 -0.91 -12.19 -0.42
CA TYR A 516 -2.05 -12.87 0.20
C TYR A 516 -1.85 -14.39 0.28
N ILE A 517 -1.21 -14.99 -0.72
CA ILE A 517 -0.89 -16.43 -0.72
C ILE A 517 0.09 -16.80 0.41
N PRO A 518 1.25 -16.12 0.57
CA PRO A 518 2.10 -16.31 1.74
C PRO A 518 1.41 -16.12 3.09
N LEU A 519 0.52 -15.13 3.22
CA LEU A 519 -0.26 -14.91 4.44
C LEU A 519 -1.23 -16.07 4.69
N LEU A 520 -1.92 -16.54 3.65
CA LEU A 520 -2.81 -17.70 3.69
C LEU A 520 -2.06 -18.97 4.12
N ARG A 521 -0.85 -19.22 3.59
CA ARG A 521 -0.04 -20.38 4.00
C ARG A 521 0.30 -20.35 5.48
N LYS A 522 0.67 -19.18 6.02
CA LYS A 522 0.89 -19.01 7.46
C LYS A 522 -0.39 -19.30 8.25
N ALA A 523 -1.50 -18.70 7.84
CA ALA A 523 -2.79 -18.91 8.49
C ALA A 523 -3.23 -20.40 8.47
N LEU A 524 -3.01 -21.10 7.36
CA LEU A 524 -3.28 -22.55 7.25
C LEU A 524 -2.40 -23.37 8.21
N ASN A 525 -1.10 -23.06 8.30
CA ASN A 525 -0.20 -23.72 9.26
C ASN A 525 -0.66 -23.50 10.70
N ASP A 526 -0.96 -22.26 11.07
CA ASP A 526 -1.40 -21.87 12.41
C ASP A 526 -2.78 -22.47 12.77
N ALA A 527 -3.64 -22.65 11.76
CA ALA A 527 -4.95 -23.28 11.92
C ALA A 527 -4.92 -24.82 11.92
N GLY A 528 -3.75 -25.44 11.72
CA GLY A 528 -3.59 -26.90 11.72
C GLY A 528 -3.85 -27.60 10.38
N PHE A 529 -3.79 -26.87 9.26
CA PHE A 529 -3.97 -27.37 7.90
C PHE A 529 -2.74 -27.21 6.99
N PRO A 530 -1.51 -27.54 7.45
CA PRO A 530 -0.30 -27.33 6.66
C PRO A 530 -0.25 -28.14 5.36
N GLN A 531 -1.04 -29.21 5.25
CA GLN A 531 -1.12 -30.09 4.08
C GLN A 531 -1.93 -29.51 2.92
N VAL A 532 -2.79 -28.51 3.15
CA VAL A 532 -3.72 -27.99 2.14
C VAL A 532 -2.96 -27.17 1.08
N PRO A 533 -2.98 -27.57 -0.20
CA PRO A 533 -2.36 -26.81 -1.28
C PRO A 533 -3.07 -25.48 -1.54
N VAL A 534 -2.29 -24.42 -1.77
CA VAL A 534 -2.79 -23.11 -2.21
C VAL A 534 -2.54 -22.95 -3.71
N VAL A 535 -3.62 -22.75 -4.47
CA VAL A 535 -3.59 -22.56 -5.92
C VAL A 535 -3.58 -21.07 -6.24
N SER A 536 -2.47 -20.60 -6.80
CA SER A 536 -2.34 -19.22 -7.30
C SER A 536 -3.06 -19.06 -8.65
N ILE A 537 -4.05 -18.17 -8.70
CA ILE A 537 -4.68 -17.70 -9.94
C ILE A 537 -3.97 -16.43 -10.38
N SER A 538 -3.10 -16.56 -11.39
CA SER A 538 -2.33 -15.44 -11.93
C SER A 538 -2.03 -15.63 -13.42
N MET A 539 -1.69 -14.54 -14.13
CA MET A 539 -1.30 -14.58 -15.55
C MET A 539 0.22 -14.71 -15.76
N GLY A 540 0.95 -15.25 -14.77
CA GLY A 540 2.40 -15.48 -14.89
C GLY A 540 3.27 -14.23 -14.69
N ASN A 541 2.78 -13.23 -13.95
CA ASN A 541 3.56 -12.05 -13.56
C ASN A 541 4.75 -12.43 -12.66
N THR A 542 5.77 -11.58 -12.60
CA THR A 542 6.94 -11.84 -11.74
C THR A 542 6.53 -11.97 -10.26
N GLY A 543 7.01 -13.02 -9.59
CA GLY A 543 6.71 -13.28 -8.18
C GLY A 543 5.47 -14.13 -7.91
N VAL A 544 4.81 -14.68 -8.94
CA VAL A 544 3.64 -15.56 -8.76
C VAL A 544 4.01 -17.04 -8.72
N GLU A 545 3.26 -17.82 -7.94
CA GLU A 545 3.50 -19.27 -7.79
C GLU A 545 2.96 -20.08 -8.99
N SER A 546 3.72 -21.09 -9.42
CA SER A 546 3.30 -22.03 -10.48
C SER A 546 2.62 -23.26 -9.89
N ASN A 547 1.48 -23.65 -10.48
CA ASN A 547 0.67 -24.79 -10.03
C ASN A 547 0.45 -25.76 -11.20
N PRO A 548 1.19 -26.89 -11.27
CA PRO A 548 1.13 -27.81 -12.41
C PRO A 548 -0.26 -28.36 -12.73
N GLY A 549 -1.11 -28.51 -11.71
CA GLY A 549 -2.48 -29.00 -11.80
C GLY A 549 -3.51 -27.98 -12.28
N PHE A 550 -3.21 -26.68 -12.25
CA PHE A 550 -4.11 -25.61 -12.67
C PHE A 550 -3.55 -24.91 -13.92
N ARG A 551 -4.28 -24.98 -15.04
CA ARG A 551 -3.84 -24.41 -16.33
C ARG A 551 -4.93 -23.61 -17.01
N PHE A 552 -4.56 -22.43 -17.51
CA PHE A 552 -5.37 -21.63 -18.41
C PHE A 552 -5.36 -22.24 -19.81
N THR A 553 -6.41 -23.02 -20.12
CA THR A 553 -6.65 -23.53 -21.46
C THR A 553 -7.52 -22.57 -22.25
N TYR A 554 -7.38 -22.54 -23.58
CA TYR A 554 -8.22 -21.70 -24.43
C TYR A 554 -9.74 -21.90 -24.21
N PRO A 555 -10.27 -23.13 -24.10
CA PRO A 555 -11.68 -23.32 -23.76
C PRO A 555 -12.07 -22.74 -22.39
N MET A 556 -11.21 -22.88 -21.38
CA MET A 556 -11.46 -22.31 -20.05
C MET A 556 -11.52 -20.78 -20.11
N MET A 557 -10.54 -20.14 -20.78
CA MET A 557 -10.51 -18.68 -20.93
C MET A 557 -11.78 -18.17 -21.62
N LYS A 558 -12.29 -18.86 -22.65
CA LYS A 558 -13.57 -18.50 -23.30
C LYS A 558 -14.76 -18.60 -22.36
N ARG A 559 -14.86 -19.68 -21.58
CA ARG A 559 -15.95 -19.90 -20.63
C ARG A 559 -15.95 -18.84 -19.53
N VAL A 560 -14.77 -18.56 -18.97
CA VAL A 560 -14.59 -17.52 -17.95
C VAL A 560 -14.91 -16.14 -18.50
N ALA A 561 -14.46 -15.81 -19.72
CA ALA A 561 -14.81 -14.55 -20.37
C ALA A 561 -16.33 -14.38 -20.57
N VAL A 562 -17.02 -15.43 -21.02
CA VAL A 562 -18.49 -15.42 -21.14
C VAL A 562 -19.18 -15.29 -19.78
N ALA A 563 -18.65 -15.95 -18.74
CA ALA A 563 -19.18 -15.83 -17.38
C ALA A 563 -19.09 -14.39 -16.86
N PHE A 564 -17.92 -13.74 -16.98
CA PHE A 564 -17.76 -12.34 -16.59
C PHE A 564 -18.64 -11.39 -17.40
N LEU A 565 -18.76 -11.59 -18.72
CA LEU A 565 -19.64 -10.76 -19.56
C LEU A 565 -21.13 -10.88 -19.17
N TYR A 566 -21.59 -12.06 -18.76
CA TYR A 566 -22.94 -12.21 -18.22
C TYR A 566 -23.06 -11.55 -16.84
N GLY A 567 -22.06 -11.68 -15.98
CA GLY A 567 -22.04 -11.04 -14.68
C GLY A 567 -22.14 -9.51 -14.79
N ASP A 568 -21.26 -8.88 -15.58
CA ASP A 568 -21.27 -7.42 -15.83
C ASP A 568 -22.63 -6.99 -16.42
N LEU A 569 -23.18 -7.77 -17.37
CA LEU A 569 -24.50 -7.52 -17.93
C LEU A 569 -25.58 -7.55 -16.85
N PHE A 570 -25.65 -8.61 -16.04
CA PHE A 570 -26.66 -8.70 -14.98
C PHE A 570 -26.46 -7.64 -13.91
N GLU A 571 -25.23 -7.27 -13.59
CA GLU A 571 -24.94 -6.20 -12.64
C GLU A 571 -25.61 -4.88 -13.06
N ARG A 572 -25.38 -4.48 -14.32
CA ARG A 572 -26.04 -3.30 -14.91
C ARG A 572 -27.55 -3.41 -14.93
N LEU A 573 -28.08 -4.55 -15.39
CA LEU A 573 -29.53 -4.71 -15.58
C LEU A 573 -30.29 -4.83 -14.26
N VAL A 574 -29.80 -5.64 -13.33
CA VAL A 574 -30.45 -5.89 -12.03
C VAL A 574 -30.43 -4.63 -11.19
N TYR A 575 -29.29 -3.97 -11.03
CA TYR A 575 -29.20 -2.79 -10.15
C TYR A 575 -29.95 -1.59 -10.72
N ARG A 576 -30.08 -1.48 -12.05
CA ARG A 576 -30.89 -0.43 -12.69
C ARG A 576 -32.39 -0.66 -12.58
N THR A 577 -32.86 -1.91 -12.51
CA THR A 577 -34.30 -2.25 -12.56
C THR A 577 -34.89 -2.61 -11.20
N ARG A 578 -34.17 -3.36 -10.36
CA ARG A 578 -34.65 -3.83 -9.04
C ARG A 578 -35.15 -2.73 -8.11
N PRO A 579 -34.49 -1.55 -8.00
CA PRO A 579 -35.00 -0.48 -7.15
C PRO A 579 -36.39 0.02 -7.56
N TYR A 580 -36.81 -0.24 -8.80
CA TYR A 580 -38.06 0.29 -9.36
C TYR A 580 -39.10 -0.80 -9.60
N GLU A 581 -38.87 -2.06 -9.20
CA GLU A 581 -39.79 -3.15 -9.50
C GLU A 581 -41.20 -2.91 -8.91
N GLN A 582 -42.25 -3.17 -9.70
CA GLN A 582 -43.63 -3.03 -9.22
C GLN A 582 -44.02 -4.16 -8.26
N VAL A 583 -43.46 -5.35 -8.48
CA VAL A 583 -43.66 -6.55 -7.64
C VAL A 583 -42.33 -6.91 -7.03
N ALA A 584 -42.25 -6.85 -5.71
CA ALA A 584 -41.02 -7.16 -4.97
C ALA A 584 -40.50 -8.57 -5.30
N GLY A 585 -39.21 -8.68 -5.64
CA GLY A 585 -38.53 -9.91 -6.02
C GLY A 585 -38.69 -10.33 -7.49
N ALA A 586 -39.44 -9.59 -8.31
CA ALA A 586 -39.65 -9.93 -9.72
C ALA A 586 -38.35 -9.86 -10.53
N VAL A 587 -37.50 -8.87 -10.27
CA VAL A 587 -36.20 -8.72 -10.95
C VAL A 587 -35.24 -9.84 -10.54
N ASP A 588 -35.21 -10.19 -9.25
CA ASP A 588 -34.37 -11.28 -8.74
C ASP A 588 -34.80 -12.63 -9.33
N GLN A 589 -36.11 -12.88 -9.44
CA GLN A 589 -36.64 -14.10 -10.08
C GLN A 589 -36.27 -14.16 -11.56
N LEU A 590 -36.42 -13.05 -12.30
CA LEU A 590 -36.05 -12.97 -13.71
C LEU A 590 -34.55 -13.26 -13.91
N HIS A 591 -33.70 -12.70 -13.06
CA HIS A 591 -32.26 -12.97 -13.05
C HIS A 591 -31.97 -14.46 -12.83
N GLN A 592 -32.57 -15.08 -11.82
CA GLN A 592 -32.38 -16.52 -11.52
C GLN A 592 -32.86 -17.43 -12.66
N ASP A 593 -33.97 -17.09 -13.32
CA ASP A 593 -34.47 -17.84 -14.47
C ASP A 593 -33.50 -17.74 -15.66
N TRP A 594 -32.90 -16.56 -15.86
CA TRP A 594 -31.89 -16.37 -16.89
C TRP A 594 -30.58 -17.12 -16.60
N ILE A 595 -30.09 -17.11 -15.35
CA ILE A 595 -28.91 -17.91 -14.93
C ILE A 595 -29.07 -19.38 -15.34
N LYS A 596 -30.23 -19.99 -15.05
CA LYS A 596 -30.54 -21.38 -15.47
C LYS A 596 -30.54 -21.54 -16.99
N LYS A 597 -31.10 -20.59 -17.74
CA LYS A 597 -31.16 -20.64 -19.22
C LYS A 597 -29.79 -20.51 -19.88
N ILE A 598 -28.88 -19.71 -19.31
CA ILE A 598 -27.56 -19.44 -19.90
C ILE A 598 -26.48 -20.44 -19.47
N GLU A 599 -26.74 -21.30 -18.48
CA GLU A 599 -25.76 -22.28 -17.97
C GLU A 599 -25.10 -23.07 -19.11
N LYS A 600 -25.89 -23.54 -20.09
CA LYS A 600 -25.37 -24.25 -21.28
C LYS A 600 -24.35 -23.42 -22.07
N ASN A 601 -24.55 -22.11 -22.16
CA ASN A 601 -23.62 -21.20 -22.81
C ASN A 601 -22.34 -21.03 -21.98
N VAL A 602 -22.47 -20.78 -20.68
CA VAL A 602 -21.33 -20.69 -19.77
C VAL A 602 -20.43 -21.93 -19.86
N ARG A 603 -21.03 -23.14 -19.90
CA ARG A 603 -20.30 -24.39 -20.06
C ARG A 603 -19.59 -24.54 -21.42
N ASN A 604 -20.07 -23.92 -22.49
CA ASN A 604 -19.48 -24.04 -23.84
C ASN A 604 -18.61 -22.84 -24.26
N GLY A 605 -18.78 -21.67 -23.62
CA GLY A 605 -18.03 -20.44 -23.90
C GLY A 605 -18.30 -19.84 -25.29
N SER A 606 -19.52 -19.95 -25.82
CA SER A 606 -19.87 -19.49 -27.17
C SER A 606 -20.28 -18.02 -27.20
N PHE A 607 -19.40 -17.16 -27.73
CA PHE A 607 -19.69 -15.73 -27.96
C PHE A 607 -20.88 -15.49 -28.90
N THR A 608 -21.10 -16.37 -29.89
CA THR A 608 -22.28 -16.26 -30.78
C THR A 608 -23.57 -16.52 -30.03
N LEU A 609 -23.58 -17.53 -29.17
CA LEU A 609 -24.74 -17.81 -28.33
C LEU A 609 -24.94 -16.70 -27.29
N PHE A 610 -23.84 -16.13 -26.77
CA PHE A 610 -23.88 -14.99 -25.85
C PHE A 610 -24.57 -13.80 -26.53
N ASN A 611 -24.13 -13.45 -27.74
CA ASN A 611 -24.74 -12.38 -28.54
C ASN A 611 -26.23 -12.58 -28.83
N ARG A 612 -26.69 -13.84 -28.93
CA ARG A 612 -28.10 -14.14 -29.11
C ARG A 612 -28.90 -14.01 -27.81
N GLN A 613 -28.34 -14.48 -26.69
CA GLN A 613 -29.01 -14.42 -25.39
C GLN A 613 -29.01 -13.00 -24.83
N LEU A 614 -27.91 -12.24 -24.96
CA LEU A 614 -27.81 -10.88 -24.42
C LEU A 614 -28.94 -9.98 -24.93
N LYS A 615 -29.33 -10.11 -26.20
CA LYS A 615 -30.43 -9.31 -26.77
C LYS A 615 -31.77 -9.62 -26.12
N LYS A 616 -32.02 -10.91 -25.82
CA LYS A 616 -33.25 -11.35 -25.16
C LYS A 616 -33.26 -10.95 -23.69
N ILE A 617 -32.12 -11.06 -23.02
CA ILE A 617 -31.95 -10.62 -21.64
C ILE A 617 -32.25 -9.12 -21.54
N ILE A 618 -31.58 -8.29 -22.34
CA ILE A 618 -31.81 -6.83 -22.35
C ILE A 618 -33.27 -6.52 -22.65
N GLN A 619 -33.90 -7.20 -23.62
CA GLN A 619 -35.30 -7.01 -23.95
C GLN A 619 -36.25 -7.36 -22.78
N ASP A 620 -36.02 -8.47 -22.07
CA ASP A 620 -36.85 -8.86 -20.92
C ASP A 620 -36.71 -7.82 -19.78
N PHE A 621 -35.51 -7.32 -19.52
CA PHE A 621 -35.27 -6.27 -18.52
C PHE A 621 -35.73 -4.87 -18.97
N ASP A 622 -35.82 -4.62 -20.28
CA ASP A 622 -36.45 -3.40 -20.84
C ASP A 622 -37.96 -3.42 -20.72
N THR A 623 -38.57 -4.61 -20.67
CA THR A 623 -40.03 -4.77 -20.68
C THR A 623 -40.61 -5.14 -19.31
N ILE A 624 -39.77 -5.45 -18.32
CA ILE A 624 -40.25 -5.72 -16.95
C ILE A 624 -41.00 -4.49 -16.40
N PRO A 625 -42.17 -4.66 -15.77
CA PRO A 625 -42.94 -3.56 -15.19
C PRO A 625 -42.21 -2.88 -14.04
N LEU A 626 -41.98 -1.58 -14.18
CA LEU A 626 -41.31 -0.74 -13.18
C LEU A 626 -42.22 0.42 -12.77
N THR A 627 -41.95 0.99 -11.61
CA THR A 627 -42.54 2.24 -11.12
C THR A 627 -41.84 3.44 -11.77
N ASP A 628 -42.55 4.55 -11.92
CA ASP A 628 -42.01 5.81 -12.46
C ASP A 628 -41.32 6.67 -11.38
N ALA A 629 -41.01 6.09 -10.22
CA ALA A 629 -40.36 6.80 -9.13
C ALA A 629 -38.97 7.30 -9.57
N ARG A 630 -38.61 8.54 -9.24
CA ARG A 630 -37.25 9.04 -9.40
C ARG A 630 -36.47 8.81 -8.11
N LYS A 631 -35.34 8.12 -8.21
CA LYS A 631 -34.46 7.79 -7.08
C LYS A 631 -33.06 8.37 -7.31
N PRO A 632 -32.33 8.75 -6.25
CA PRO A 632 -30.93 9.15 -6.37
C PRO A 632 -30.08 7.99 -6.88
N ARG A 633 -29.27 8.26 -7.89
CA ARG A 633 -28.24 7.35 -8.38
C ARG A 633 -26.98 7.54 -7.54
N VAL A 634 -26.43 6.44 -7.04
CA VAL A 634 -25.23 6.41 -6.20
C VAL A 634 -24.21 5.44 -6.79
N GLY A 635 -23.08 5.97 -7.21
CA GLY A 635 -21.94 5.21 -7.70
C GLY A 635 -21.21 4.50 -6.56
N VAL A 636 -20.88 3.22 -6.74
CA VAL A 636 -20.08 2.44 -5.78
C VAL A 636 -18.75 2.07 -6.42
N VAL A 637 -17.67 2.66 -5.92
CA VAL A 637 -16.30 2.44 -6.39
C VAL A 637 -15.40 2.08 -5.20
N GLY A 638 -14.20 1.55 -5.43
CA GLY A 638 -13.27 1.27 -4.34
C GLY A 638 -12.36 0.10 -4.61
N GLU A 639 -11.80 -0.47 -3.54
CA GLU A 639 -10.98 -1.68 -3.62
C GLU A 639 -11.80 -2.87 -4.12
N ILE A 640 -11.22 -3.69 -5.00
CA ILE A 640 -11.96 -4.71 -5.76
C ILE A 640 -12.80 -5.67 -4.90
N LEU A 641 -12.29 -6.20 -3.78
CA LEU A 641 -13.06 -7.11 -2.94
C LEU A 641 -14.16 -6.35 -2.19
N VAL A 642 -13.82 -5.21 -1.59
CA VAL A 642 -14.79 -4.38 -0.86
C VAL A 642 -15.86 -3.82 -1.80
N LYS A 643 -15.56 -3.61 -3.08
CA LYS A 643 -16.53 -3.15 -4.08
C LYS A 643 -17.64 -4.18 -4.32
N TYR A 644 -17.30 -5.46 -4.47
CA TYR A 644 -18.25 -6.48 -4.94
C TYR A 644 -18.71 -7.50 -3.90
N ALA A 645 -17.97 -7.72 -2.81
CA ALA A 645 -18.28 -8.78 -1.84
C ALA A 645 -19.23 -8.26 -0.74
N PRO A 646 -20.45 -8.81 -0.59
CA PRO A 646 -21.39 -8.38 0.45
C PRO A 646 -20.82 -8.50 1.88
N THR A 647 -20.09 -9.59 2.15
CA THR A 647 -19.38 -9.80 3.42
C THR A 647 -18.38 -8.67 3.74
N ALA A 648 -17.74 -8.09 2.73
CA ALA A 648 -16.73 -7.05 2.92
C ALA A 648 -17.32 -5.64 3.06
N ASN A 649 -18.51 -5.40 2.52
CA ASN A 649 -19.09 -4.06 2.44
C ASN A 649 -20.44 -3.88 3.12
N ASN A 650 -20.89 -4.89 3.89
CA ASN A 650 -22.20 -4.94 4.54
C ASN A 650 -23.36 -4.88 3.54
N ASP A 651 -23.20 -5.55 2.39
CA ASP A 651 -24.15 -5.57 1.28
C ASP A 651 -24.59 -4.16 0.84
N ILE A 652 -23.60 -3.32 0.51
CA ILE A 652 -23.79 -1.90 0.21
C ILE A 652 -24.85 -1.63 -0.86
N VAL A 653 -24.99 -2.52 -1.85
CA VAL A 653 -25.98 -2.37 -2.93
C VAL A 653 -27.38 -2.50 -2.36
N ARG A 654 -27.69 -3.58 -1.63
CA ARG A 654 -29.00 -3.74 -0.98
C ARG A 654 -29.28 -2.67 0.05
N LEU A 655 -28.24 -2.22 0.75
CA LEU A 655 -28.35 -1.12 1.70
C LEU A 655 -28.79 0.19 1.03
N LEU A 656 -28.15 0.56 -0.08
CA LEU A 656 -28.52 1.75 -0.84
C LEU A 656 -29.95 1.67 -1.40
N GLU A 657 -30.34 0.49 -1.89
CA GLU A 657 -31.71 0.24 -2.34
C GLU A 657 -32.74 0.41 -1.21
N ALA A 658 -32.41 -0.10 -0.02
CA ALA A 658 -33.26 0.04 1.17
C ALA A 658 -33.36 1.50 1.65
N GLU A 659 -32.31 2.30 1.48
CA GLU A 659 -32.31 3.75 1.72
C GLU A 659 -32.96 4.55 0.56
N GLY A 660 -33.48 3.86 -0.46
CA GLY A 660 -34.26 4.45 -1.55
C GLY A 660 -33.45 4.90 -2.76
N ALA A 661 -32.21 4.44 -2.92
CA ALA A 661 -31.33 4.78 -4.04
C ALA A 661 -31.32 3.72 -5.16
N GLU A 662 -30.79 4.11 -6.32
CA GLU A 662 -30.30 3.22 -7.37
C GLU A 662 -28.76 3.12 -7.25
N ALA A 663 -28.23 1.91 -7.07
CA ALA A 663 -26.79 1.70 -7.06
C ALA A 663 -26.24 1.56 -8.49
N VAL A 664 -25.15 2.26 -8.79
CA VAL A 664 -24.42 2.15 -10.06
C VAL A 664 -23.01 1.61 -9.75
N VAL A 665 -22.74 0.38 -10.16
CA VAL A 665 -21.47 -0.30 -9.90
C VAL A 665 -20.76 -0.47 -11.24
N PRO A 666 -19.57 0.12 -11.45
CA PRO A 666 -18.82 -0.08 -12.69
C PRO A 666 -18.34 -1.53 -12.86
N ASP A 667 -18.16 -1.98 -14.10
CA ASP A 667 -17.95 -3.39 -14.47
C ASP A 667 -16.59 -3.99 -14.02
N ILE A 668 -16.56 -5.31 -13.76
CA ILE A 668 -15.31 -6.04 -13.43
C ILE A 668 -14.35 -6.10 -14.62
N ILE A 669 -14.87 -6.24 -15.86
CA ILE A 669 -13.99 -6.31 -17.05
C ILE A 669 -13.15 -5.03 -17.22
N GLY A 670 -13.63 -3.88 -16.74
CA GLY A 670 -12.86 -2.63 -16.75
C GLY A 670 -11.51 -2.77 -16.04
N PHE A 671 -11.48 -3.47 -14.91
CA PHE A 671 -10.25 -3.74 -14.14
C PHE A 671 -9.23 -4.62 -14.92
N MET A 672 -9.72 -5.57 -15.73
CA MET A 672 -8.86 -6.37 -16.60
C MET A 672 -8.25 -5.52 -17.73
N ASN A 673 -9.05 -4.67 -18.36
CA ASN A 673 -8.58 -3.75 -19.40
C ASN A 673 -7.54 -2.77 -18.85
N TYR A 674 -7.78 -2.21 -17.66
CA TYR A 674 -6.82 -1.39 -16.92
C TYR A 674 -5.47 -2.10 -16.75
N SER A 675 -5.48 -3.34 -16.27
CA SER A 675 -4.26 -4.12 -16.04
C SER A 675 -3.44 -4.34 -17.32
N LEU A 676 -4.11 -4.51 -18.46
CA LEU A 676 -3.47 -4.60 -19.78
C LEU A 676 -2.95 -3.24 -20.25
N TYR A 677 -3.74 -2.18 -20.09
CA TYR A 677 -3.37 -0.82 -20.51
C TYR A 677 -2.11 -0.33 -19.81
N ASN A 678 -1.94 -0.66 -18.52
CA ASN A 678 -0.71 -0.37 -17.78
C ASN A 678 0.55 -0.93 -18.45
N GLN A 679 0.48 -2.08 -19.12
CA GLN A 679 1.65 -2.64 -19.82
C GLN A 679 2.07 -1.79 -21.02
N VAL A 680 1.11 -1.09 -21.64
CA VAL A 680 1.38 -0.14 -22.74
C VAL A 680 2.13 1.06 -22.19
N TRP A 681 1.59 1.71 -21.15
CA TRP A 681 2.22 2.88 -20.53
C TRP A 681 3.61 2.58 -19.97
N ARG A 682 3.79 1.40 -19.32
CA ARG A 682 5.09 1.00 -18.74
C ARG A 682 6.18 0.79 -19.80
N TYR A 683 5.82 0.34 -21.01
CA TYR A 683 6.78 0.26 -22.12
C TYR A 683 7.25 1.65 -22.54
N GLU A 684 6.31 2.58 -22.66
CA GLU A 684 6.57 3.95 -23.14
C GLU A 684 7.40 4.77 -22.14
N HIS A 685 7.20 4.59 -20.83
CA HIS A 685 7.77 5.46 -19.80
C HIS A 685 8.78 4.80 -18.86
N LEU A 686 8.75 3.46 -18.68
CA LEU A 686 9.59 2.76 -17.67
C LEU A 686 10.55 1.74 -18.28
N GLY A 687 10.73 1.71 -19.60
CA GLY A 687 11.68 0.81 -20.25
C GLY A 687 11.29 -0.68 -20.21
N MET A 688 9.99 -1.01 -20.04
CA MET A 688 9.55 -2.41 -20.04
C MET A 688 9.64 -3.04 -21.44
N ALA A 689 9.40 -4.35 -21.55
CA ALA A 689 9.56 -5.07 -22.82
C ALA A 689 8.47 -4.75 -23.86
N LYS A 690 8.86 -4.45 -25.10
CA LYS A 690 7.95 -4.20 -26.25
C LYS A 690 6.98 -5.36 -26.52
N LYS A 691 7.41 -6.61 -26.30
CA LYS A 691 6.56 -7.80 -26.44
C LYS A 691 5.33 -7.74 -25.53
N SER A 692 5.49 -7.23 -24.30
CA SER A 692 4.39 -7.09 -23.34
C SER A 692 3.38 -6.05 -23.82
N GLN A 693 3.84 -4.91 -24.36
CA GLN A 693 2.99 -3.88 -24.96
C GLN A 693 2.17 -4.42 -26.15
N MET A 694 2.83 -5.14 -27.07
CA MET A 694 2.15 -5.72 -28.24
C MET A 694 1.07 -6.74 -27.85
N LEU A 695 1.38 -7.63 -26.90
CA LEU A 695 0.42 -8.61 -26.39
C LEU A 695 -0.76 -7.92 -25.69
N ALA A 696 -0.48 -6.93 -24.84
CA ALA A 696 -1.52 -6.19 -24.13
C ALA A 696 -2.45 -5.45 -25.08
N SER A 697 -1.91 -4.74 -26.08
CA SER A 697 -2.68 -4.02 -27.09
C SER A 697 -3.58 -4.96 -27.90
N PHE A 698 -3.06 -6.13 -28.27
CA PHE A 698 -3.86 -7.16 -28.95
C PHE A 698 -5.00 -7.69 -28.08
N MET A 699 -4.73 -7.94 -26.79
CA MET A 699 -5.74 -8.44 -25.85
C MET A 699 -6.83 -7.39 -25.58
N ILE A 700 -6.49 -6.10 -25.44
CA ILE A 700 -7.45 -5.00 -25.32
C ILE A 700 -8.37 -4.98 -26.55
N ALA A 701 -7.80 -4.97 -27.76
CA ALA A 701 -8.58 -4.97 -28.99
C ALA A 701 -9.49 -6.21 -29.12
N MET A 702 -9.06 -7.37 -28.61
CA MET A 702 -9.87 -8.58 -28.56
C MET A 702 -11.04 -8.43 -27.57
N ILE A 703 -10.80 -7.90 -26.36
CA ILE A 703 -11.83 -7.66 -25.35
C ILE A 703 -12.86 -6.64 -25.87
N GLU A 704 -12.41 -5.51 -26.41
CA GLU A 704 -13.30 -4.49 -27.00
C GLU A 704 -14.17 -5.08 -28.13
N LYS A 705 -13.60 -5.92 -28.99
CA LYS A 705 -14.36 -6.61 -30.05
C LYS A 705 -15.42 -7.55 -29.49
N ILE A 706 -15.13 -8.22 -28.37
CA ILE A 706 -16.08 -9.13 -27.69
C ILE A 706 -17.17 -8.33 -26.96
N GLN A 707 -16.85 -7.18 -26.38
CA GLN A 707 -17.80 -6.29 -25.68
C GLN A 707 -18.69 -5.49 -26.63
N LYS A 708 -18.21 -5.17 -27.85
CA LYS A 708 -18.92 -4.33 -28.83
C LYS A 708 -20.40 -4.72 -29.10
N PRO A 709 -20.77 -6.00 -29.23
CA PRO A 709 -22.18 -6.38 -29.37
C PRO A 709 -23.04 -6.07 -28.14
N MET A 710 -22.46 -6.21 -26.95
CA MET A 710 -23.11 -5.85 -25.69
C MET A 710 -23.32 -4.35 -25.62
N ASP A 711 -22.26 -3.56 -25.81
CA ASP A 711 -22.31 -2.09 -25.85
C ASP A 711 -23.36 -1.57 -26.85
N LYS A 712 -23.33 -2.07 -28.10
CA LYS A 712 -24.30 -1.68 -29.13
C LYS A 712 -25.75 -1.97 -28.73
N THR A 713 -26.00 -3.07 -28.02
CA THR A 713 -27.35 -3.45 -27.61
C THR A 713 -27.81 -2.66 -26.40
N LEU A 714 -26.91 -2.38 -25.44
CA LEU A 714 -27.19 -1.50 -24.30
C LEU A 714 -27.50 -0.08 -24.77
N ARG A 715 -26.67 0.51 -25.65
CA ARG A 715 -26.93 1.85 -26.21
C ARG A 715 -28.20 1.94 -27.07
N ALA A 716 -28.71 0.81 -27.55
CA ALA A 716 -29.97 0.72 -28.31
C ALA A 716 -31.19 0.45 -27.41
N SER A 717 -30.99 0.11 -26.15
CA SER A 717 -32.06 -0.04 -25.16
C SER A 717 -32.61 1.33 -24.76
N GLN A 718 -33.84 1.34 -24.25
CA GLN A 718 -34.46 2.54 -23.71
C GLN A 718 -34.05 2.85 -22.27
N ARG A 719 -33.44 1.90 -21.55
CA ARG A 719 -33.19 1.99 -20.09
C ARG A 719 -31.72 1.98 -19.70
N PHE A 720 -30.85 1.36 -20.50
CA PHE A 720 -29.48 1.07 -20.10
C PHE A 720 -28.44 1.92 -20.83
N GLU A 721 -27.31 2.15 -20.15
CA GLU A 721 -26.16 2.88 -20.69
C GLU A 721 -25.14 1.93 -21.31
N GLY A 722 -24.36 2.44 -22.26
CA GLY A 722 -23.29 1.69 -22.92
C GLY A 722 -22.06 1.45 -22.03
N ILE A 723 -21.01 0.96 -22.67
CA ILE A 723 -19.71 0.70 -22.07
C ILE A 723 -18.73 1.72 -22.63
N ASP A 724 -17.93 2.34 -21.76
CA ASP A 724 -16.89 3.27 -22.19
C ASP A 724 -15.56 2.56 -22.44
N SER A 725 -14.76 3.11 -23.37
CA SER A 725 -13.46 2.52 -23.72
C SER A 725 -12.42 2.83 -22.65
N ILE A 726 -11.56 1.86 -22.37
CA ILE A 726 -10.42 2.03 -21.46
C ILE A 726 -9.48 3.15 -21.91
N HIS A 727 -9.38 3.40 -23.22
CA HIS A 727 -8.56 4.48 -23.77
C HIS A 727 -9.13 5.86 -23.41
N GLN A 728 -10.46 5.99 -23.45
CA GLN A 728 -11.14 7.22 -23.05
C GLN A 728 -11.01 7.42 -21.53
N LEU A 729 -11.24 6.38 -20.73
CA LEU A 729 -11.04 6.46 -19.28
C LEU A 729 -9.61 6.87 -18.92
N ALA A 730 -8.60 6.34 -19.61
CA ALA A 730 -7.21 6.72 -19.40
C ALA A 730 -6.94 8.19 -19.76
N ASP A 731 -7.40 8.66 -20.93
CA ASP A 731 -7.25 10.07 -21.32
C ASP A 731 -7.89 11.02 -20.28
N GLU A 732 -9.07 10.64 -19.79
CA GLU A 732 -9.79 11.45 -18.82
C GLU A 732 -9.15 11.42 -17.43
N ALA A 733 -8.73 10.25 -16.95
CA ALA A 733 -8.01 10.12 -15.69
C ALA A 733 -6.69 10.91 -15.71
N SER A 734 -5.97 10.93 -16.85
CA SER A 734 -4.69 11.62 -17.01
C SER A 734 -4.74 13.12 -16.71
N LYS A 735 -5.93 13.73 -16.79
CA LYS A 735 -6.16 15.16 -16.50
C LYS A 735 -6.17 15.46 -14.99
N ILE A 736 -6.38 14.46 -14.16
CA ILE A 736 -6.45 14.58 -12.69
C ILE A 736 -5.28 13.85 -12.03
N ILE A 737 -4.88 12.70 -12.56
CA ILE A 737 -3.83 11.87 -11.99
C ILE A 737 -3.04 11.17 -13.09
N SER A 738 -1.73 11.07 -12.94
CA SER A 738 -0.86 10.37 -13.87
C SER A 738 -1.25 8.90 -14.00
N ILE A 739 -1.23 8.41 -15.23
CA ILE A 739 -1.43 6.99 -15.58
C ILE A 739 -0.31 6.11 -15.01
N GLY A 740 0.82 6.68 -14.59
CA GLY A 740 1.87 5.93 -13.89
C GLY A 740 1.44 5.28 -12.56
N ASN A 741 0.27 5.64 -12.03
CA ASN A 741 -0.32 5.04 -10.85
C ASN A 741 -0.89 3.65 -11.16
N HIS A 742 -0.08 2.60 -10.97
CA HIS A 742 -0.45 1.22 -11.33
C HIS A 742 -0.71 0.26 -10.16
N THR A 743 -0.48 0.70 -8.91
CA THR A 743 -0.54 -0.21 -7.77
C THR A 743 -1.95 -0.29 -7.21
N GLY A 744 -2.47 -1.50 -6.98
CA GLY A 744 -3.87 -1.72 -6.61
C GLY A 744 -4.77 -1.41 -7.82
N GLU A 745 -5.85 -0.68 -7.57
CA GLU A 745 -6.74 -0.14 -8.60
C GLU A 745 -6.07 0.98 -9.42
N GLY A 746 -5.03 1.62 -8.88
CA GLY A 746 -4.27 2.65 -9.58
C GLY A 746 -5.14 3.79 -10.14
N TRP A 747 -4.76 4.34 -11.29
CA TRP A 747 -5.50 5.42 -11.95
C TRP A 747 -6.93 5.02 -12.36
N PHE A 748 -7.23 3.72 -12.47
CA PHE A 748 -8.55 3.24 -12.90
C PHE A 748 -9.65 3.59 -11.90
N LEU A 749 -9.38 3.59 -10.59
CA LEU A 749 -10.37 4.04 -9.59
C LEU A 749 -10.78 5.50 -9.82
N THR A 750 -9.83 6.37 -10.16
CA THR A 750 -10.12 7.76 -10.52
C THR A 750 -10.89 7.83 -11.83
N GLY A 751 -10.55 6.99 -12.81
CA GLY A 751 -11.29 6.84 -14.06
C GLY A 751 -12.76 6.44 -13.85
N GLU A 752 -13.04 5.45 -13.00
CA GLU A 752 -14.41 5.04 -12.65
C GLU A 752 -15.20 6.18 -12.02
N MET A 753 -14.58 6.98 -11.14
CA MET A 753 -15.25 8.16 -10.57
C MET A 753 -15.58 9.21 -11.63
N ILE A 754 -14.67 9.46 -12.59
CA ILE A 754 -14.91 10.40 -13.69
C ILE A 754 -16.02 9.89 -14.62
N GLU A 755 -16.00 8.61 -14.96
CA GLU A 755 -17.05 7.94 -15.75
C GLU A 755 -18.43 8.17 -15.11
N LEU A 756 -18.57 7.87 -13.82
CA LEU A 756 -19.81 8.08 -13.08
C LEU A 756 -20.28 9.54 -13.12
N LEU A 757 -19.37 10.50 -12.87
CA LEU A 757 -19.70 11.93 -12.89
C LEU A 757 -20.15 12.41 -14.27
N LYS A 758 -19.65 11.82 -15.35
CA LYS A 758 -20.05 12.14 -16.73
C LYS A 758 -21.38 11.55 -17.15
N HIS A 759 -21.77 10.42 -16.55
CA HIS A 759 -23.10 9.82 -16.73
C HIS A 759 -24.13 10.33 -15.70
N ASP A 760 -23.93 11.55 -15.19
CA ASP A 760 -24.81 12.23 -14.23
C ASP A 760 -25.01 11.47 -12.89
N VAL A 761 -24.12 10.54 -12.56
CA VAL A 761 -24.07 9.87 -11.24
C VAL A 761 -23.23 10.72 -10.30
N ASN A 762 -23.84 11.81 -9.83
CA ASN A 762 -23.15 12.83 -9.03
C ASN A 762 -22.84 12.40 -7.58
N ASN A 763 -23.49 11.35 -7.07
CA ASN A 763 -23.25 10.85 -5.72
C ASN A 763 -22.37 9.60 -5.79
N ILE A 764 -21.22 9.61 -5.12
CA ILE A 764 -20.24 8.52 -5.20
C ILE A 764 -19.82 8.10 -3.80
N ILE A 765 -19.91 6.80 -3.52
CA ILE A 765 -19.33 6.18 -2.34
C ILE A 765 -18.06 5.45 -2.77
N CYS A 766 -16.92 5.90 -2.25
CA CYS A 766 -15.63 5.25 -2.42
C CYS A 766 -15.36 4.34 -1.21
N LEU A 767 -15.47 3.03 -1.41
CA LEU A 767 -15.25 2.00 -0.39
C LEU A 767 -13.75 1.73 -0.23
N GLN A 768 -13.23 1.96 0.96
CA GLN A 768 -11.80 1.86 1.22
C GLN A 768 -11.55 0.87 2.35
N PRO A 769 -10.76 -0.19 2.14
CA PRO A 769 -10.36 -1.03 3.24
C PRO A 769 -9.29 -0.32 4.08
N PHE A 770 -9.35 -0.51 5.39
CA PHE A 770 -8.33 -0.01 6.29
C PHE A 770 -6.93 -0.51 5.90
N GLY A 771 -5.97 0.41 5.95
CA GLY A 771 -4.59 0.18 5.51
C GLY A 771 -4.39 0.08 3.99
N CYS A 772 -5.40 0.34 3.15
CA CYS A 772 -5.24 0.31 1.70
C CYS A 772 -4.39 1.49 1.18
N LEU A 773 -3.08 1.25 1.06
CA LEU A 773 -2.10 2.26 0.66
C LEU A 773 -2.44 2.96 -0.67
N PRO A 774 -2.82 2.26 -1.77
CA PRO A 774 -3.19 2.93 -3.01
C PRO A 774 -4.38 3.88 -2.88
N ASN A 775 -5.39 3.50 -2.08
CA ASN A 775 -6.62 4.29 -1.93
C ASN A 775 -6.40 5.65 -1.24
N HIS A 776 -5.34 5.80 -0.44
CA HIS A 776 -4.93 7.12 0.07
C HIS A 776 -4.52 8.08 -1.06
N VAL A 777 -4.00 7.54 -2.18
CA VAL A 777 -3.56 8.31 -3.34
C VAL A 777 -4.70 8.48 -4.35
N VAL A 778 -5.19 7.36 -4.92
CA VAL A 778 -6.10 7.38 -6.08
C VAL A 778 -7.57 7.48 -5.70
N GLY A 779 -7.89 7.32 -4.42
CA GLY A 779 -9.22 7.50 -3.85
C GLY A 779 -9.34 8.84 -3.13
N LYS A 780 -8.85 8.92 -1.87
CA LYS A 780 -8.93 10.14 -1.03
C LYS A 780 -8.13 11.30 -1.63
N GLY A 781 -6.93 11.05 -2.15
CA GLY A 781 -6.02 12.06 -2.69
C GLY A 781 -6.51 12.81 -3.94
N VAL A 782 -7.51 12.29 -4.65
CA VAL A 782 -8.07 12.95 -5.86
C VAL A 782 -9.40 13.66 -5.59
N MET A 783 -10.03 13.47 -4.42
CA MET A 783 -11.39 13.98 -4.17
C MET A 783 -11.49 15.50 -4.22
N LYS A 784 -10.48 16.22 -3.72
CA LYS A 784 -10.45 17.69 -3.77
C LYS A 784 -10.48 18.19 -5.21
N GLU A 785 -9.66 17.59 -6.07
CA GLU A 785 -9.59 17.93 -7.50
C GLU A 785 -10.85 17.52 -8.27
N LEU A 786 -11.41 16.34 -7.99
CA LEU A 786 -12.68 15.91 -8.58
C LEU A 786 -13.82 16.87 -8.26
N ARG A 787 -13.95 17.32 -7.00
CA ARG A 787 -14.99 18.31 -6.62
C ARG A 787 -14.75 19.67 -7.25
N HIS A 788 -13.50 20.04 -7.52
CA HIS A 788 -13.16 21.27 -8.22
C HIS A 788 -13.62 21.23 -9.68
N GLN A 789 -13.30 20.15 -10.41
CA GLN A 789 -13.68 20.00 -11.82
C GLN A 789 -15.16 19.64 -12.02
N TYR A 790 -15.78 18.96 -11.05
CA TYR A 790 -17.17 18.54 -11.08
C TYR A 790 -17.92 19.09 -9.86
N PRO A 791 -18.45 20.33 -9.89
CA PRO A 791 -19.06 20.98 -8.73
C PRO A 791 -20.30 20.28 -8.16
N LYS A 792 -20.96 19.43 -8.94
CA LYS A 792 -22.09 18.60 -8.49
C LYS A 792 -21.64 17.34 -7.73
N ALA A 793 -20.35 17.02 -7.75
CA ALA A 793 -19.83 15.78 -7.18
C ALA A 793 -19.98 15.74 -5.66
N ASN A 794 -20.80 14.81 -5.20
CA ASN A 794 -21.03 14.47 -3.81
C ASN A 794 -20.33 13.13 -3.51
N ILE A 795 -19.03 13.19 -3.23
CA ILE A 795 -18.17 12.02 -3.03
C ILE A 795 -17.91 11.80 -1.54
N ALA A 796 -18.14 10.59 -1.03
CA ALA A 796 -17.79 10.18 0.33
C ALA A 796 -16.86 8.96 0.33
N ALA A 797 -15.73 9.06 1.03
CA ALA A 797 -14.90 7.91 1.37
C ALA A 797 -15.45 7.23 2.63
N ILE A 798 -15.62 5.91 2.57
CA ILE A 798 -16.06 5.09 3.70
C ILE A 798 -15.01 4.01 3.96
N ASP A 799 -14.44 4.06 5.15
CA ASP A 799 -13.46 3.08 5.59
C ASP A 799 -14.15 1.81 6.12
N TYR A 800 -13.72 0.66 5.61
CA TYR A 800 -14.16 -0.68 6.00
C TYR A 800 -13.01 -1.40 6.71
N ASP A 801 -13.32 -1.92 7.90
CA ASP A 801 -12.38 -2.53 8.82
C ASP A 801 -13.13 -3.48 9.77
N PRO A 802 -12.52 -4.55 10.29
CA PRO A 802 -13.15 -5.41 11.27
C PRO A 802 -13.57 -4.68 12.55
N GLY A 803 -12.89 -3.59 12.92
CA GLY A 803 -13.13 -2.85 14.18
C GLY A 803 -14.09 -1.66 14.05
N VAL A 804 -14.45 -1.23 12.83
CA VAL A 804 -15.30 -0.05 12.62
C VAL A 804 -16.77 -0.40 12.79
N SER A 805 -17.49 0.40 13.58
CA SER A 805 -18.93 0.22 13.76
C SER A 805 -19.70 0.39 12.44
N VAL A 806 -20.53 -0.59 12.11
CA VAL A 806 -21.49 -0.53 10.99
C VAL A 806 -22.37 0.73 11.08
N VAL A 807 -22.69 1.19 12.29
CA VAL A 807 -23.48 2.42 12.52
C VAL A 807 -22.77 3.66 11.97
N ASN A 808 -21.45 3.74 12.11
CA ASN A 808 -20.67 4.87 11.57
C ASN A 808 -20.72 4.89 10.04
N GLN A 809 -20.62 3.72 9.41
CA GLN A 809 -20.73 3.58 7.95
C GLN A 809 -22.14 3.97 7.48
N LEU A 810 -23.18 3.47 8.14
CA LEU A 810 -24.58 3.80 7.84
C LEU A 810 -24.86 5.29 7.96
N ASN A 811 -24.35 5.95 9.00
CA ASN A 811 -24.52 7.39 9.19
C ASN A 811 -23.90 8.19 8.04
N ARG A 812 -22.71 7.81 7.55
CA ARG A 812 -22.08 8.47 6.39
C ARG A 812 -22.89 8.29 5.12
N ILE A 813 -23.44 7.09 4.89
CA ILE A 813 -24.29 6.79 3.74
C ILE A 813 -25.57 7.62 3.81
N ARG A 814 -26.24 7.66 4.96
CA ARG A 814 -27.46 8.48 5.18
C ARG A 814 -27.22 9.97 5.00
N LEU A 815 -26.07 10.49 5.43
CA LEU A 815 -25.70 11.89 5.20
C LEU A 815 -25.52 12.19 3.71
N LEU A 816 -24.84 11.32 2.96
CA LEU A 816 -24.71 11.44 1.51
C LEU A 816 -26.08 11.37 0.82
N MET A 817 -26.93 10.44 1.23
CA MET A 817 -28.30 10.26 0.73
C MET A 817 -29.21 11.46 1.03
N ALA A 818 -29.08 12.08 2.21
CA ALA A 818 -29.83 13.28 2.55
C ALA A 818 -29.50 14.45 1.60
N THR A 819 -28.23 14.59 1.22
CA THR A 819 -27.80 15.57 0.21
C THR A 819 -28.33 15.21 -1.18
N ALA A 820 -28.25 13.94 -1.57
CA ALA A 820 -28.75 13.45 -2.85
C ALA A 820 -30.26 13.68 -3.03
N ASN A 821 -31.05 13.37 -2.00
CA ASN A 821 -32.50 13.57 -2.00
C ASN A 821 -32.88 15.06 -2.07
N LYS A 822 -32.13 15.94 -1.37
CA LYS A 822 -32.34 17.39 -1.48
C LYS A 822 -32.08 17.90 -2.89
N ALA A 823 -31.05 17.39 -3.58
CA ALA A 823 -30.75 17.77 -4.96
C ALA A 823 -31.88 17.38 -5.91
N ILE A 824 -32.42 16.15 -5.81
CA ILE A 824 -33.56 15.69 -6.62
C ILE A 824 -34.80 16.56 -6.40
N VAL A 825 -35.11 16.91 -5.15
CA VAL A 825 -36.25 17.78 -4.83
C VAL A 825 -36.06 19.19 -5.42
N ALA A 826 -34.83 19.71 -5.43
CA ALA A 826 -34.53 20.99 -6.04
C ALA A 826 -34.69 20.94 -7.57
N GLU A 827 -34.20 19.90 -8.22
CA GLU A 827 -34.35 19.68 -9.68
C GLU A 827 -35.80 19.46 -10.09
N SER A 828 -36.64 18.89 -9.22
CA SER A 828 -38.08 18.69 -9.49
C SER A 828 -38.91 19.96 -9.34
N LYS A 829 -38.33 21.05 -8.80
CA LYS A 829 -38.99 22.36 -8.63
C LYS A 829 -38.63 23.37 -9.73
N VAL A 830 -37.64 23.06 -10.55
CA VAL A 830 -37.22 23.81 -11.75
C VAL A 830 -37.91 23.20 -12.96
#